data_AF-A0A670I1Y9-F1
#
_entry.id   AF-A0A670I1Y9-F1
#
_cell.length_a   1.000
_cell.length_b   1.000
_cell.length_c   1.000
_cell.angle_alpha   90.00
_cell.angle_beta   90.00
_cell.angle_gamma   90.00
#
_symmetry.space_group_name_H-M   'P 1'
#
loop_
_entity.id
_entity.type
_entity.pdbx_description
1 polymer ?
#
loop_
_entity_poly.entity_id
_entity_poly.type
_entity_poly.pdbx_seq_one_letter_code
_entity_poly.pdbx_strand_id
1 'polypeptide(L)'
;MATRRLTDAFLLLRNNAIQSRQLLAEQELDELADDRMALVSGISLDPEAAICVTKRLPPKWIDGVEEIRYEVSRIKQKMKELASLHDKHLNRPTLDDSSEEEHAIEITTQEITQLFHRCQRAVQTLHSKSRSCTDQERQLLKNVVSSLAQSLQDLSTSFRHGQSDYLKRMKNREERSKHFFDTSVPLMDDGEDTTLYDRGTVLDRIDYNVEQSCVKTEEGLKQLHKLWQAALSTLNPNPTDSCPLYLNYATIAALPSRVSRHNSPSAAQFLTRLVRNCLPGGTNRCILMVCERSEVFASACAIARAFPLFTQRSSASRRTEKKSVIVEFFLVGQNNGPVEVETLKCLESAAEGIRLAARIVDTPCNEMNTDSFLEEIRKVGKDLGIVPTIIRNAELKEKGFGGIYGVGKAAVHPPALAMLSHTPEGATQTIAWVGKGIVYDTGGLSIKGKTTMPGMKRDCGGAAAILGAFKATVKQGFKDNLHAVFCLAENSVGPNATRPDDIHVLYSGKTVEINNTDAEGRLVLADGVAYACKDLCADIILDMATLTGAQGIATGKYHAAVLTNNEEWERACVKAGRNCGDLVHPLVYCPELHFSEFTSAVADMKNSVADRDNSPSSCAGLFIASHIGFDWPGVWVHIDIAAPVHAGERATGYGVALLLSLFGRASEDPLLNMVSPLGCNGDSPLEDMERDSKRRRLV
;
A
#
# COMPACT_ATOMS: atom_id res chain seq x y z
N MET A 1 -0.58 -59.22 -37.04
CA MET A 1 0.33 -58.39 -37.86
C MET A 1 -0.46 -57.28 -38.52
N ALA A 2 -0.17 -56.03 -38.17
CA ALA A 2 -0.27 -54.85 -39.04
C ALA A 2 0.25 -53.66 -38.22
N THR A 3 1.56 -53.50 -38.15
CA THR A 3 2.20 -52.28 -37.63
C THR A 3 1.78 -51.12 -38.55
N ARG A 4 0.82 -50.30 -38.12
CA ARG A 4 0.53 -49.02 -38.77
C ARG A 4 1.81 -48.18 -38.70
N ARG A 5 2.45 -47.98 -39.85
CA ARG A 5 3.70 -47.24 -39.95
C ARG A 5 3.41 -45.79 -39.56
N LEU A 6 4.15 -45.28 -38.57
CA LEU A 6 4.11 -43.89 -38.10
C LEU A 6 4.26 -42.87 -39.23
N THR A 7 4.81 -43.30 -40.36
CA THR A 7 4.92 -42.55 -41.62
C THR A 7 3.57 -42.11 -42.18
N ASP A 8 2.51 -42.92 -42.05
CA ASP A 8 1.19 -42.58 -42.59
C ASP A 8 0.52 -41.50 -41.75
N ALA A 9 0.65 -41.57 -40.42
CA ALA A 9 0.19 -40.53 -39.51
C ALA A 9 0.95 -39.21 -39.73
N PHE A 10 2.26 -39.28 -39.99
CA PHE A 10 3.07 -38.10 -40.30
C PHE A 10 2.69 -37.46 -41.64
N LEU A 11 2.46 -38.26 -42.69
CA LEU A 11 2.01 -37.76 -43.99
C LEU A 11 0.61 -37.12 -43.91
N LEU A 12 -0.28 -37.70 -43.11
CA LEU A 12 -1.64 -37.16 -42.90
C LEU A 12 -1.60 -35.83 -42.13
N LEU A 13 -0.76 -35.73 -41.09
CA LEU A 13 -0.53 -34.47 -40.36
C LEU A 13 0.14 -33.40 -41.24
N ARG A 14 1.12 -33.79 -42.08
CA ARG A 14 1.79 -32.88 -43.01
C ARG A 14 0.83 -32.35 -44.07
N ASN A 15 0.00 -33.21 -44.65
CA ASN A 15 -0.95 -32.83 -45.68
C ASN A 15 -2.07 -31.94 -45.10
N ASN A 16 -2.55 -32.22 -43.88
CA ASN A 16 -3.48 -31.34 -43.18
C ASN A 16 -2.87 -29.97 -42.85
N ALA A 17 -1.58 -29.90 -42.51
CA ALA A 17 -0.88 -28.64 -42.27
C ALA A 17 -0.68 -27.82 -43.56
N ILE A 18 -0.48 -28.48 -44.71
CA ILE A 18 -0.37 -27.82 -46.02
C ILE A 18 -1.73 -27.30 -46.49
N GLN A 19 -2.80 -28.08 -46.33
CA GLN A 19 -4.18 -27.63 -46.61
C GLN A 19 -4.60 -26.46 -45.71
N SER A 20 -4.25 -26.51 -44.42
CA SER A 20 -4.53 -25.41 -43.48
C SER A 20 -3.76 -24.14 -43.85
N ARG A 21 -2.54 -24.26 -44.40
CA ARG A 21 -1.77 -23.12 -44.94
C ARG A 21 -2.37 -22.54 -46.21
N GLN A 22 -2.93 -23.37 -47.10
CA GLN A 22 -3.60 -22.87 -48.30
C GLN A 22 -4.92 -22.17 -47.97
N LEU A 23 -5.69 -22.68 -47.01
CA LEU A 23 -6.89 -22.03 -46.49
C LEU A 23 -6.57 -20.67 -45.82
N LEU A 24 -5.47 -20.57 -45.08
CA LEU A 24 -4.99 -19.31 -44.51
C LEU A 24 -4.47 -18.34 -45.59
N ALA A 25 -3.78 -18.83 -46.62
CA ALA A 25 -3.29 -18.00 -47.71
C ALA A 25 -4.39 -17.50 -48.66
N GLU A 26 -5.49 -18.25 -48.81
CA GLU A 26 -6.68 -17.80 -49.54
C GLU A 26 -7.50 -16.79 -48.73
N GLN A 27 -7.48 -16.87 -47.38
CA GLN A 27 -8.07 -15.84 -46.52
C GLN A 27 -7.24 -14.54 -46.47
N GLU A 28 -5.91 -14.61 -46.65
CA GLU A 28 -5.03 -13.43 -46.66
C GLU A 28 -5.20 -12.50 -47.88
N LEU A 29 -5.83 -12.95 -48.98
CA LEU A 29 -5.97 -12.12 -50.19
C LEU A 29 -7.19 -11.20 -50.21
N ASP A 30 -8.19 -11.42 -49.35
CA ASP A 30 -9.41 -10.59 -49.29
C ASP A 30 -9.43 -9.57 -48.12
N GLU A 31 -8.50 -9.66 -47.16
CA GLU A 31 -8.46 -8.78 -45.97
C GLU A 31 -7.25 -7.81 -45.91
N LEU A 32 -6.47 -7.70 -47.00
CA LEU A 32 -5.23 -6.91 -47.03
C LEU A 32 -5.40 -5.38 -47.12
N ALA A 33 -6.62 -4.86 -46.96
CA ALA A 33 -6.89 -3.42 -46.93
C ALA A 33 -7.14 -2.83 -45.53
N ASP A 34 -7.37 -3.64 -44.49
CA ASP A 34 -7.78 -3.13 -43.17
C ASP A 34 -6.72 -3.33 -42.06
N ASP A 35 -5.83 -4.33 -42.19
CA ASP A 35 -5.01 -4.80 -41.06
C ASP A 35 -3.71 -4.04 -40.80
N ARG A 36 -3.32 -3.09 -41.66
CA ARG A 36 -2.20 -2.18 -41.33
C ARG A 36 -2.57 -1.11 -40.29
N MET A 37 -3.85 -0.93 -39.98
CA MET A 37 -4.32 0.04 -38.99
C MET A 37 -4.62 -0.57 -37.60
N ALA A 38 -4.61 -1.90 -37.47
CA ALA A 38 -4.95 -2.57 -36.21
C ALA A 38 -3.78 -2.69 -35.21
N LEU A 39 -2.52 -2.60 -35.66
CA LEU A 39 -1.34 -2.82 -34.81
C LEU A 39 -0.94 -1.64 -33.90
N VAL A 40 -1.73 -0.57 -33.83
CA VAL A 40 -1.49 0.53 -32.88
C VAL A 40 -2.65 0.73 -31.89
N SER A 41 -3.80 0.08 -32.05
CA SER A 41 -4.90 0.12 -31.07
C SER A 41 -4.95 -1.15 -30.23
N GLY A 42 -4.16 -1.17 -29.15
CA GLY A 42 -4.19 -2.25 -28.17
C GLY A 42 -5.55 -2.37 -27.48
N ILE A 43 -6.28 -3.43 -27.78
CA ILE A 43 -7.36 -3.96 -26.96
C ILE A 43 -6.76 -5.12 -26.17
N SER A 44 -6.56 -4.89 -24.87
CA SER A 44 -6.19 -5.93 -23.91
C SER A 44 -7.41 -6.82 -23.62
N LEU A 45 -7.24 -8.13 -23.63
CA LEU A 45 -8.23 -9.13 -23.17
C LEU A 45 -8.25 -9.22 -21.64
N ASP A 46 -8.43 -8.08 -20.98
CA ASP A 46 -8.61 -7.96 -19.53
C ASP A 46 -9.94 -7.24 -19.26
N PRO A 47 -10.93 -7.85 -18.59
CA PRO A 47 -12.19 -7.19 -18.26
C PRO A 47 -12.01 -5.95 -17.37
N GLU A 48 -10.84 -5.79 -16.72
CA GLU A 48 -10.49 -4.59 -15.92
C GLU A 48 -9.90 -3.44 -16.75
N ALA A 49 -9.65 -3.60 -18.05
CA ALA A 49 -9.06 -2.56 -18.91
C ALA A 49 -10.08 -1.83 -19.81
N ALA A 50 -11.37 -2.15 -19.72
CA ALA A 50 -12.42 -1.53 -20.54
C ALA A 50 -12.90 -0.19 -19.96
N ILE A 51 -12.00 0.75 -19.71
CA ILE A 51 -12.35 2.17 -19.74
C ILE A 51 -11.99 2.64 -21.15
N CYS A 52 -13.02 2.92 -21.94
CA CYS A 52 -12.95 3.34 -23.33
C CYS A 52 -12.09 4.60 -23.48
N VAL A 53 -10.79 4.44 -23.70
CA VAL A 53 -9.92 5.54 -24.16
C VAL A 53 -10.16 5.67 -25.66
N THR A 54 -11.16 6.47 -26.04
CA THR A 54 -11.28 6.92 -27.42
C THR A 54 -10.00 7.65 -27.77
N LYS A 55 -9.19 7.09 -28.68
CA LYS A 55 -8.06 7.80 -29.31
C LYS A 55 -8.60 8.95 -30.15
N ARG A 56 -8.97 10.06 -29.51
CA ARG A 56 -9.10 11.34 -30.17
C ARG A 56 -7.71 11.97 -30.22
N LEU A 57 -7.29 12.37 -31.42
CA LEU A 57 -6.09 13.18 -31.58
C LEU A 57 -6.21 14.41 -30.66
N PRO A 58 -5.11 14.84 -30.01
CA PRO A 58 -5.12 16.01 -29.15
C PRO A 58 -5.68 17.23 -29.93
N PRO A 59 -6.55 18.04 -29.31
CA PRO A 59 -7.07 19.24 -29.95
C PRO A 59 -5.95 20.13 -30.51
N LYS A 60 -6.12 20.61 -31.75
CA LYS A 60 -5.12 21.43 -32.48
C LYS A 60 -4.68 22.73 -31.78
N TRP A 61 -5.33 23.11 -30.68
CA TRP A 61 -4.97 24.26 -29.87
C TRP A 61 -3.96 23.93 -28.75
N ILE A 62 -3.70 22.65 -28.47
CA ILE A 62 -2.75 22.20 -27.44
C ILE A 62 -1.33 22.67 -27.74
N ASP A 63 -0.89 22.60 -29.01
CA ASP A 63 0.43 23.09 -29.42
C ASP A 63 0.62 24.58 -29.09
N GLY A 64 -0.45 25.38 -29.25
CA GLY A 64 -0.44 26.79 -28.88
C GLY A 64 -0.39 27.02 -27.37
N VAL A 65 -0.96 26.11 -26.57
CA VAL A 65 -0.85 26.16 -25.10
C VAL A 65 0.56 25.81 -24.64
N GLU A 66 1.20 24.83 -25.27
CA GLU A 66 2.59 24.46 -24.98
C GLU A 66 3.56 25.58 -25.34
N GLU A 67 3.37 26.25 -26.49
CA GLU A 67 4.17 27.42 -26.89
C GLU A 67 4.06 28.55 -25.85
N ILE A 68 2.84 28.86 -25.38
CA ILE A 68 2.63 29.89 -24.34
C ILE A 68 3.30 29.48 -23.02
N ARG A 69 3.20 28.21 -22.61
CA ARG A 69 3.85 27.70 -21.39
C ARG A 69 5.37 27.78 -21.46
N TYR A 70 5.94 27.53 -22.63
CA TYR A 70 7.37 27.68 -22.87
C TYR A 70 7.81 29.15 -22.71
N GLU A 71 7.11 30.08 -23.35
CA GLU A 71 7.43 31.52 -23.25
C GLU A 71 7.23 32.05 -21.81
N VAL A 72 6.21 31.58 -21.09
CA VAL A 72 6.02 31.88 -19.64
C VAL A 72 7.21 31.40 -18.81
N SER A 73 7.77 30.24 -19.12
CA SER A 73 8.95 29.70 -18.43
C SER A 73 10.20 30.56 -18.71
N ARG A 74 10.34 31.03 -19.95
CA ARG A 74 11.41 31.95 -20.36
C ARG A 74 11.31 33.32 -19.67
N ILE A 75 10.10 33.86 -19.51
CA ILE A 75 9.85 35.09 -18.73
C ILE A 75 10.31 34.91 -17.28
N LYS A 76 9.94 33.80 -16.64
CA LYS A 76 10.37 33.51 -15.25
C LYS A 76 11.89 33.46 -15.11
N GLN A 77 12.57 32.82 -16.06
CA GLN A 77 14.03 32.75 -16.07
C GLN A 77 14.66 34.15 -16.20
N LYS A 78 14.20 34.94 -17.18
CA LYS A 78 14.71 36.30 -17.41
C LYS A 78 14.42 37.24 -16.24
N MET A 79 13.27 37.11 -15.58
CA MET A 79 12.97 37.86 -14.34
C MET A 79 13.94 37.52 -13.21
N LYS A 80 14.41 36.27 -13.12
CA LYS A 80 15.43 35.86 -12.14
C LYS A 80 16.80 36.44 -12.48
N GLU A 81 17.17 36.44 -13.76
CA GLU A 81 18.40 37.08 -14.26
C GLU A 81 18.39 38.60 -13.95
N LEU A 82 17.26 39.27 -14.22
CA LEU A 82 17.07 40.69 -13.90
C LEU A 82 17.16 40.97 -12.39
N ALA A 83 16.57 40.14 -11.55
CA ALA A 83 16.69 40.28 -10.09
C ALA A 83 18.15 40.14 -9.60
N SER A 84 18.94 39.25 -10.23
CA SER A 84 20.37 39.11 -9.94
C SER A 84 21.17 40.33 -10.40
N LEU A 85 20.82 40.92 -11.55
CA LEU A 85 21.45 42.16 -12.03
C LEU A 85 21.11 43.34 -11.13
N HIS A 86 19.85 43.47 -10.68
CA HIS A 86 19.43 44.48 -9.72
C HIS A 86 20.22 44.38 -8.40
N ASP A 87 20.40 43.18 -7.87
CA ASP A 87 21.13 42.96 -6.61
C ASP A 87 22.64 43.26 -6.77
N LYS A 88 23.23 42.84 -7.90
CA LYS A 88 24.63 43.14 -8.25
C LYS A 88 24.86 44.66 -8.34
N HIS A 89 23.95 45.36 -9.01
CA HIS A 89 24.03 46.81 -9.18
C HIS A 89 23.85 47.57 -7.85
N LEU A 90 22.90 47.11 -7.01
CA LEU A 90 22.65 47.71 -5.70
C LEU A 90 23.80 47.50 -4.71
N ASN A 91 24.53 46.38 -4.79
CA ASN A 91 25.60 46.02 -3.86
C ASN A 91 27.02 46.39 -4.35
N ARG A 92 27.15 47.22 -5.39
CA ARG A 92 28.43 47.63 -5.97
C ARG A 92 29.24 48.57 -5.04
N PRO A 93 30.56 48.37 -4.85
CA PRO A 93 31.46 49.32 -4.20
C PRO A 93 31.59 50.62 -5.01
N THR A 94 31.63 51.77 -4.33
CA THR A 94 31.45 53.14 -4.87
C THR A 94 32.57 53.70 -5.76
N LEU A 95 33.42 52.88 -6.39
CA LEU A 95 34.64 53.36 -7.09
C LEU A 95 34.83 52.83 -8.51
N ASP A 96 33.79 52.30 -9.15
CA ASP A 96 33.85 51.88 -10.54
C ASP A 96 32.55 52.32 -11.24
N ASP A 97 32.66 53.19 -12.24
CA ASP A 97 31.54 53.76 -13.03
C ASP A 97 31.52 53.11 -14.42
N SER A 98 31.40 51.77 -14.48
CA SER A 98 31.15 51.10 -15.76
C SER A 98 29.64 51.11 -16.07
N SER A 99 29.27 51.70 -17.22
CA SER A 99 27.89 51.79 -17.75
C SER A 99 27.33 50.45 -18.27
N GLU A 100 28.12 49.39 -18.21
CA GLU A 100 27.80 48.07 -18.77
C GLU A 100 26.65 47.36 -18.04
N GLU A 101 26.54 47.53 -16.72
CA GLU A 101 25.51 46.87 -15.91
C GLU A 101 24.14 47.55 -16.04
N GLU A 102 24.10 48.87 -16.12
CA GLU A 102 22.88 49.63 -16.42
C GLU A 102 22.35 49.27 -17.80
N HIS A 103 23.24 49.16 -18.78
CA HIS A 103 22.90 48.74 -20.13
C HIS A 103 22.37 47.29 -20.16
N ALA A 104 22.96 46.38 -19.38
CA ALA A 104 22.48 45.01 -19.25
C ALA A 104 21.08 44.91 -18.59
N ILE A 105 20.79 45.76 -17.60
CA ILE A 105 19.47 45.86 -16.97
C ILE A 105 18.44 46.39 -17.97
N GLU A 106 18.79 47.40 -18.77
CA GLU A 106 17.91 47.96 -19.80
C GLU A 106 17.57 46.92 -20.88
N ILE A 107 18.59 46.24 -21.43
CA ILE A 107 18.40 45.17 -22.43
C ILE A 107 17.49 44.07 -21.88
N THR A 108 17.77 43.58 -20.67
CA THR A 108 16.99 42.49 -20.07
C THR A 108 15.54 42.91 -19.79
N THR A 109 15.32 44.17 -19.40
CA THR A 109 13.98 44.74 -19.17
C THR A 109 13.19 44.86 -20.49
N GLN A 110 13.85 45.28 -21.58
CA GLN A 110 13.25 45.32 -22.91
C GLN A 110 12.90 43.92 -23.43
N GLU A 111 13.79 42.94 -23.26
CA GLU A 111 13.55 41.54 -23.63
C GLU A 111 12.33 40.95 -22.91
N ILE A 112 12.23 41.16 -21.58
CA ILE A 112 11.08 40.68 -20.79
C ILE A 112 9.78 41.32 -21.29
N THR A 113 9.80 42.62 -21.60
CA THR A 113 8.62 43.34 -22.11
C THR A 113 8.17 42.80 -23.48
N GLN A 114 9.12 42.49 -24.37
CA GLN A 114 8.83 41.86 -25.66
C GLN A 114 8.23 40.46 -25.49
N LEU A 115 8.73 39.67 -24.53
CA LEU A 115 8.19 38.34 -24.21
C LEU A 115 6.75 38.41 -23.67
N PHE A 116 6.44 39.41 -22.81
CA PHE A 116 5.07 39.65 -22.35
C PHE A 116 4.13 39.98 -23.52
N HIS A 117 4.53 40.85 -24.45
CA HIS A 117 3.73 41.17 -25.63
C HIS A 117 3.53 39.97 -26.56
N ARG A 118 4.55 39.11 -26.72
CA ARG A 118 4.45 37.88 -27.51
C ARG A 118 3.47 36.89 -26.88
N CYS A 119 3.56 36.68 -25.56
CA CYS A 119 2.60 35.85 -24.82
C CYS A 119 1.17 36.39 -24.93
N GLN A 120 0.98 37.72 -24.79
CA GLN A 120 -0.34 38.34 -24.89
C GLN A 120 -0.97 38.12 -26.28
N ARG A 121 -0.18 38.28 -27.35
CA ARG A 121 -0.63 37.99 -28.72
C ARG A 121 -0.96 36.51 -28.91
N ALA A 122 -0.11 35.61 -28.43
CA ALA A 122 -0.35 34.16 -28.53
C ALA A 122 -1.64 33.72 -27.80
N VAL A 123 -1.91 34.27 -26.61
CA VAL A 123 -3.15 34.03 -25.85
C VAL A 123 -4.38 34.56 -26.62
N GLN A 124 -4.29 35.73 -27.25
CA GLN A 124 -5.36 36.28 -28.09
C GLN A 124 -5.60 35.44 -29.36
N THR A 125 -4.54 34.97 -30.02
CA THR A 125 -4.65 34.05 -31.16
C THR A 125 -5.27 32.71 -30.75
N LEU A 126 -4.95 32.20 -29.57
CA LEU A 126 -5.55 30.98 -29.01
C LEU A 126 -7.06 31.16 -28.78
N HIS A 127 -7.47 32.33 -28.26
CA HIS A 127 -8.88 32.68 -28.10
C HIS A 127 -9.63 32.75 -29.45
N SER A 128 -8.98 33.17 -30.54
CA SER A 128 -9.60 33.24 -31.87
C SER A 128 -9.86 31.87 -32.51
N LYS A 129 -9.11 30.83 -32.11
CA LYS A 129 -9.26 29.44 -32.59
C LYS A 129 -10.47 28.72 -32.00
N SER A 130 -11.25 29.35 -31.10
CA SER A 130 -12.46 28.77 -30.48
C SER A 130 -13.63 28.55 -31.45
N ARG A 131 -13.54 29.10 -32.68
CA ARG A 131 -14.61 29.05 -33.68
C ARG A 131 -14.75 27.69 -34.36
N SER A 132 -13.71 26.85 -34.33
CA SER A 132 -13.67 25.53 -34.99
C SER A 132 -13.76 24.34 -34.02
N CYS A 133 -14.13 24.56 -32.76
CA CYS A 133 -14.14 23.54 -31.70
C CYS A 133 -15.56 23.08 -31.33
N THR A 134 -15.68 21.85 -30.83
CA THR A 134 -16.91 21.32 -30.21
C THR A 134 -17.27 22.07 -28.93
N ASP A 135 -18.52 22.00 -28.46
CA ASP A 135 -18.97 22.79 -27.29
C ASP A 135 -18.23 22.43 -25.99
N GLN A 136 -17.87 21.15 -25.80
CA GLN A 136 -17.05 20.70 -24.66
C GLN A 136 -15.60 21.23 -24.74
N GLU A 137 -14.99 21.18 -25.92
CA GLU A 137 -13.64 21.72 -26.15
C GLU A 137 -13.60 23.23 -26.02
N ARG A 138 -14.68 23.92 -26.39
CA ARG A 138 -14.82 25.37 -26.24
C ARG A 138 -14.82 25.77 -24.76
N GLN A 139 -15.47 24.99 -23.90
CA GLN A 139 -15.46 25.26 -22.46
C GLN A 139 -14.09 24.97 -21.83
N LEU A 140 -13.43 23.89 -22.23
CA LEU A 140 -12.06 23.58 -21.80
C LEU A 140 -11.08 24.68 -22.25
N LEU A 141 -11.15 25.11 -23.49
CA LEU A 141 -10.30 26.17 -24.04
C LEU A 141 -10.49 27.50 -23.30
N LYS A 142 -11.73 27.88 -22.97
CA LYS A 142 -12.00 29.09 -22.17
C LYS A 142 -11.33 29.02 -20.80
N ASN A 143 -11.43 27.88 -20.11
CA ASN A 143 -10.79 27.69 -18.80
C ASN A 143 -9.26 27.74 -18.91
N VAL A 144 -8.68 27.13 -19.95
CA VAL A 144 -7.23 27.15 -20.20
C VAL A 144 -6.74 28.56 -20.52
N VAL A 145 -7.44 29.29 -21.39
CA VAL A 145 -7.11 30.69 -21.73
C VAL A 145 -7.19 31.58 -20.48
N SER A 146 -8.22 31.41 -19.66
CA SER A 146 -8.38 32.17 -18.40
C SER A 146 -7.23 31.89 -17.42
N SER A 147 -6.82 30.61 -17.27
CA SER A 147 -5.68 30.23 -16.43
C SER A 147 -4.34 30.77 -16.92
N LEU A 148 -4.10 30.73 -18.24
CA LEU A 148 -2.89 31.30 -18.85
C LEU A 148 -2.85 32.83 -18.72
N ALA A 149 -4.00 33.50 -18.91
CA ALA A 149 -4.12 34.94 -18.72
C ALA A 149 -3.86 35.36 -17.26
N GLN A 150 -4.39 34.60 -16.30
CA GLN A 150 -4.14 34.84 -14.87
C GLN A 150 -2.66 34.66 -14.54
N SER A 151 -2.02 33.59 -15.02
CA SER A 151 -0.59 33.35 -14.81
C SER A 151 0.28 34.46 -15.40
N LEU A 152 -0.09 34.99 -16.57
CA LEU A 152 0.59 36.11 -17.21
C LEU A 152 0.40 37.42 -16.43
N GLN A 153 -0.79 37.64 -15.87
CA GLN A 153 -1.11 38.80 -15.04
C GLN A 153 -0.33 38.77 -13.71
N ASP A 154 -0.23 37.61 -13.06
CA ASP A 154 0.55 37.42 -11.83
C ASP A 154 2.04 37.66 -12.08
N LEU A 155 2.57 37.20 -13.22
CA LEU A 155 3.95 37.49 -13.62
C LEU A 155 4.17 38.96 -13.94
N SER A 156 3.23 39.61 -14.63
CA SER A 156 3.32 41.04 -14.96
C SER A 156 3.28 41.90 -13.69
N THR A 157 2.43 41.56 -12.73
CA THR A 157 2.37 42.24 -11.43
C THR A 157 3.66 42.03 -10.65
N SER A 158 4.17 40.80 -10.55
CA SER A 158 5.46 40.51 -9.90
C SER A 158 6.62 41.29 -10.53
N PHE A 159 6.67 41.36 -11.86
CA PHE A 159 7.67 42.13 -12.59
C PHE A 159 7.61 43.63 -12.28
N ARG A 160 6.42 44.24 -12.27
CA ARG A 160 6.23 45.66 -11.93
C ARG A 160 6.61 45.97 -10.48
N HIS A 161 6.30 45.07 -9.55
CA HIS A 161 6.72 45.22 -8.14
C HIS A 161 8.24 45.17 -8.02
N GLY A 162 8.90 44.18 -8.65
CA GLY A 162 10.36 44.07 -8.64
C GLY A 162 11.08 45.29 -9.23
N GLN A 163 10.53 45.87 -10.31
CA GLN A 163 11.02 47.11 -10.91
C GLN A 163 10.80 48.33 -10.00
N SER A 164 9.61 48.46 -9.41
CA SER A 164 9.31 49.55 -8.47
C SER A 164 10.22 49.52 -7.24
N ASP A 165 10.47 48.33 -6.69
CA ASP A 165 11.33 48.16 -5.52
C ASP A 165 12.79 48.47 -5.84
N TYR A 166 13.28 48.08 -7.02
CA TYR A 166 14.62 48.45 -7.50
C TYR A 166 14.77 49.97 -7.62
N LEU A 167 13.83 50.66 -8.29
CA LEU A 167 13.85 52.11 -8.45
C LEU A 167 13.80 52.86 -7.10
N LYS A 168 12.99 52.39 -6.15
CA LYS A 168 12.94 52.96 -4.78
C LYS A 168 14.27 52.82 -4.07
N ARG A 169 14.93 51.66 -4.17
CA ARG A 169 16.23 51.42 -3.53
C ARG A 169 17.34 52.26 -4.16
N MET A 170 17.32 52.44 -5.49
CA MET A 170 18.22 53.35 -6.20
C MET A 170 18.03 54.80 -5.75
N LYS A 171 16.78 55.28 -5.68
CA LYS A 171 16.47 56.63 -5.19
C LYS A 171 16.94 56.86 -3.75
N ASN A 172 16.72 55.89 -2.86
CA ASN A 172 17.22 55.94 -1.49
C ASN A 172 18.76 55.96 -1.40
N ARG A 173 19.45 55.33 -2.36
CA ARG A 173 20.92 55.36 -2.46
C ARG A 173 21.41 56.74 -2.91
N GLU A 174 20.76 57.35 -3.90
CA GLU A 174 21.04 58.72 -4.37
C GLU A 174 20.74 59.79 -3.31
N GLU A 175 19.66 59.65 -2.54
CA GLU A 175 19.34 60.56 -1.43
C GLU A 175 20.37 60.44 -0.30
N ARG A 176 20.87 59.23 -0.03
CA ARG A 176 21.97 59.00 0.93
C ARG A 176 23.31 59.52 0.45
N SER A 177 23.62 59.45 -0.85
CA SER A 177 24.84 60.02 -1.40
C SER A 177 24.79 61.55 -1.41
N LYS A 178 23.63 62.16 -1.73
CA LYS A 178 23.42 63.61 -1.60
C LYS A 178 23.63 64.12 -0.18
N HIS A 179 23.19 63.38 0.84
CA HIS A 179 23.46 63.72 2.24
C HIS A 179 24.95 63.71 2.63
N PHE A 180 25.82 63.06 1.84
CA PHE A 180 27.27 63.03 2.08
C PHE A 180 28.02 64.14 1.35
N PHE A 181 27.42 64.76 0.32
CA PHE A 181 28.09 65.75 -0.55
C PHE A 181 27.48 67.16 -0.52
N ASP A 182 26.30 67.39 0.06
CA ASP A 182 25.72 68.74 0.19
C ASP A 182 25.99 69.34 1.58
N THR A 183 27.06 70.15 1.67
CA THR A 183 27.22 71.17 2.73
C THR A 183 27.34 72.54 2.07
N SER A 184 26.22 73.13 1.63
CA SER A 184 26.11 74.58 1.43
C SER A 184 24.68 75.09 1.22
N VAL A 185 24.21 75.84 2.23
CA VAL A 185 23.34 77.04 2.23
C VAL A 185 21.91 76.97 1.59
N PRO A 186 20.86 77.42 2.32
CA PRO A 186 19.48 77.47 1.82
C PRO A 186 19.16 78.79 1.10
N LEU A 187 18.28 78.72 0.09
CA LEU A 187 17.58 79.88 -0.50
C LEU A 187 16.10 79.54 -0.69
N MET A 188 15.27 80.52 -0.30
CA MET A 188 13.81 80.57 -0.42
C MET A 188 13.35 80.53 -1.89
N ASP A 189 12.16 79.98 -2.17
CA ASP A 189 11.03 80.75 -2.75
C ASP A 189 9.75 79.88 -2.81
N ASP A 190 8.63 80.60 -2.81
CA ASP A 190 7.23 80.22 -2.66
C ASP A 190 6.62 79.36 -3.80
N GLY A 191 5.48 78.73 -3.51
CA GLY A 191 4.59 78.20 -4.56
C GLY A 191 3.53 77.22 -4.07
N GLU A 192 2.31 77.74 -3.93
CA GLU A 192 0.98 77.09 -3.92
C GLU A 192 0.92 75.61 -4.35
N ASP A 193 0.24 74.76 -3.57
CA ASP A 193 -1.17 74.40 -3.87
C ASP A 193 -1.74 73.41 -2.82
N THR A 194 -2.76 73.87 -2.10
CA THR A 194 -3.59 73.04 -1.21
C THR A 194 -4.65 72.29 -2.02
N THR A 195 -4.38 71.04 -2.38
CA THR A 195 -5.44 70.05 -2.66
C THR A 195 -5.02 68.65 -2.21
N LEU A 196 -5.04 68.44 -0.89
CA LEU A 196 -4.89 67.11 -0.29
C LEU A 196 -6.19 66.31 -0.49
N TYR A 197 -6.27 65.59 -1.61
CA TYR A 197 -7.24 64.51 -1.74
C TYR A 197 -6.89 63.40 -0.74
N ASP A 198 -7.78 63.29 0.23
CA ASP A 198 -8.04 62.16 1.11
C ASP A 198 -7.55 60.81 0.54
N ARG A 199 -6.38 60.37 0.98
CA ARG A 199 -5.90 59.00 0.84
C ARG A 199 -5.67 58.52 2.25
N GLY A 200 -6.65 57.77 2.77
CA GLY A 200 -6.67 57.17 4.10
C GLY A 200 -5.31 56.69 4.59
N THR A 201 -5.14 56.79 5.90
CA THR A 201 -3.90 56.52 6.62
C THR A 201 -3.40 55.10 6.35
N VAL A 202 -2.13 54.84 6.66
CA VAL A 202 -1.54 53.49 6.51
C VAL A 202 -2.34 52.43 7.27
N LEU A 203 -2.99 52.80 8.38
CA LEU A 203 -3.92 51.95 9.12
C LEU A 203 -5.19 51.64 8.33
N ASP A 204 -5.83 52.64 7.70
CA ASP A 204 -7.02 52.42 6.86
C ASP A 204 -6.73 51.48 5.68
N ARG A 205 -5.50 51.51 5.16
CA ARG A 205 -5.07 50.58 4.11
C ARG A 205 -4.79 49.17 4.63
N ILE A 206 -4.32 49.03 5.86
CA ILE A 206 -4.13 47.71 6.49
C ILE A 206 -5.50 47.12 6.80
N ASP A 207 -6.41 47.88 7.40
CA ASP A 207 -7.77 47.42 7.71
C ASP A 207 -8.54 47.09 6.44
N TYR A 208 -8.47 47.94 5.39
CA TYR A 208 -9.05 47.62 4.09
C TYR A 208 -8.45 46.37 3.47
N ASN A 209 -7.13 46.15 3.58
CA ASN A 209 -6.49 44.94 3.04
C ASN A 209 -6.83 43.67 3.85
N VAL A 210 -6.99 43.79 5.17
CA VAL A 210 -7.43 42.70 6.05
C VAL A 210 -8.89 42.38 5.76
N GLU A 211 -9.78 43.36 5.69
CA GLU A 211 -11.18 43.18 5.29
C GLU A 211 -11.31 42.58 3.89
N GLN A 212 -10.56 43.09 2.90
CA GLN A 212 -10.55 42.51 1.55
C GLN A 212 -9.99 41.08 1.54
N SER A 213 -9.02 40.76 2.41
CA SER A 213 -8.49 39.40 2.55
C SER A 213 -9.50 38.47 3.21
N CYS A 214 -10.23 38.95 4.23
CA CYS A 214 -11.34 38.25 4.89
C CYS A 214 -12.49 37.99 3.91
N VAL A 215 -12.91 38.99 3.14
CA VAL A 215 -13.95 38.84 2.11
C VAL A 215 -13.53 37.83 1.04
N LYS A 216 -12.27 37.90 0.56
CA LYS A 216 -11.72 36.91 -0.38
C LYS A 216 -11.65 35.50 0.21
N THR A 217 -11.34 35.36 1.49
CA THR A 217 -11.34 34.04 2.16
C THR A 217 -12.76 33.50 2.32
N GLU A 218 -13.73 34.32 2.72
CA GLU A 218 -15.14 33.92 2.80
C GLU A 218 -15.72 33.54 1.43
N GLU A 219 -15.41 34.32 0.40
CA GLU A 219 -15.86 34.04 -0.97
C GLU A 219 -15.19 32.77 -1.52
N GLY A 220 -13.89 32.58 -1.25
CA GLY A 220 -13.17 31.33 -1.51
C GLY A 220 -13.79 30.13 -0.79
N LEU A 221 -14.24 30.30 0.46
CA LEU A 221 -14.85 29.23 1.26
C LEU A 221 -16.25 28.86 0.73
N LYS A 222 -17.04 29.85 0.29
CA LYS A 222 -18.32 29.62 -0.42
C LYS A 222 -18.10 28.88 -1.73
N GLN A 223 -17.06 29.22 -2.48
CA GLN A 223 -16.73 28.55 -3.74
C GLN A 223 -16.23 27.12 -3.50
N LEU A 224 -15.43 26.89 -2.46
CA LEU A 224 -15.01 25.57 -2.02
C LEU A 224 -16.21 24.70 -1.61
N HIS A 225 -17.18 25.27 -0.88
CA HIS A 225 -18.40 24.56 -0.49
C HIS A 225 -19.22 24.14 -1.71
N LYS A 226 -19.36 25.01 -2.72
CA LYS A 226 -20.02 24.66 -4.00
C LYS A 226 -19.28 23.55 -4.74
N LEU A 227 -17.95 23.61 -4.79
CA LEU A 227 -17.12 22.57 -5.41
C LEU A 227 -17.25 21.23 -4.67
N TRP A 228 -17.29 21.25 -3.34
CA TRP A 228 -17.51 20.08 -2.51
C TRP A 228 -18.87 19.42 -2.80
N GLN A 229 -19.95 20.21 -2.83
CA GLN A 229 -21.28 19.70 -3.16
C GLN A 229 -21.35 19.13 -4.59
N ALA A 230 -20.70 19.80 -5.55
CA ALA A 230 -20.61 19.30 -6.92
C ALA A 230 -19.84 17.97 -6.98
N ALA A 231 -18.68 17.87 -6.31
CA ALA A 231 -17.89 16.64 -6.25
C ALA A 231 -18.69 15.49 -5.61
N LEU A 232 -19.39 15.75 -4.50
CA LEU A 232 -20.29 14.77 -3.89
C LEU A 232 -21.37 14.33 -4.87
N SER A 233 -22.01 15.24 -5.60
CA SER A 233 -23.07 14.87 -6.55
C SER A 233 -22.57 13.96 -7.68
N THR A 234 -21.29 14.07 -8.06
CA THR A 234 -20.69 13.25 -9.12
C THR A 234 -20.22 11.87 -8.65
N LEU A 235 -19.92 11.70 -7.36
CA LEU A 235 -19.45 10.42 -6.84
C LEU A 235 -20.54 9.35 -6.90
N ASN A 236 -20.27 8.27 -7.62
CA ASN A 236 -21.14 7.09 -7.71
C ASN A 236 -20.37 5.83 -7.29
N PRO A 237 -20.26 5.55 -5.98
CA PRO A 237 -19.45 4.45 -5.46
C PRO A 237 -20.08 3.08 -5.78
N ASN A 238 -19.69 2.49 -6.91
CA ASN A 238 -20.00 1.10 -7.24
C ASN A 238 -18.88 0.46 -8.10
N PRO A 239 -17.83 -0.17 -7.51
CA PRO A 239 -17.61 -0.33 -6.07
C PRO A 239 -16.95 0.89 -5.40
N THR A 240 -16.10 1.62 -6.11
CA THR A 240 -15.39 2.81 -5.59
C THR A 240 -15.40 3.91 -6.62
N ASP A 241 -15.38 5.17 -6.18
CA ASP A 241 -15.25 6.32 -7.07
C ASP A 241 -14.38 7.40 -6.42
N SER A 242 -13.73 8.25 -7.22
CA SER A 242 -12.88 9.32 -6.72
C SER A 242 -12.96 10.56 -7.60
N CYS A 243 -13.00 11.73 -6.97
CA CYS A 243 -13.04 13.02 -7.63
C CYS A 243 -11.86 13.90 -7.16
N PRO A 244 -10.97 14.35 -8.06
CA PRO A 244 -9.92 15.30 -7.71
C PRO A 244 -10.53 16.68 -7.45
N LEU A 245 -10.22 17.29 -6.30
CA LEU A 245 -10.78 18.57 -5.87
C LEU A 245 -9.93 19.77 -6.33
N TYR A 246 -8.61 19.64 -6.36
CA TYR A 246 -7.70 20.75 -6.72
C TYR A 246 -6.42 20.26 -7.38
N LEU A 247 -6.29 20.41 -8.71
CA LEU A 247 -5.05 20.15 -9.48
C LEU A 247 -4.29 18.86 -9.08
N ASN A 248 -5.01 17.81 -8.67
CA ASN A 248 -4.47 16.56 -8.11
C ASN A 248 -3.60 16.72 -6.84
N TYR A 249 -3.82 17.75 -6.01
CA TYR A 249 -3.28 17.89 -4.65
C TYR A 249 -4.25 17.40 -3.57
N ALA A 250 -5.54 17.37 -3.88
CA ALA A 250 -6.59 16.85 -3.02
C ALA A 250 -7.54 16.00 -3.85
N THR A 251 -7.93 14.86 -3.31
CA THR A 251 -8.85 13.90 -3.92
C THR A 251 -9.83 13.49 -2.85
N ILE A 252 -11.12 13.47 -3.19
CA ILE A 252 -12.15 12.83 -2.38
C ILE A 252 -12.46 11.49 -3.01
N ALA A 253 -12.50 10.43 -2.21
CA ALA A 253 -12.88 9.10 -2.65
C ALA A 253 -14.06 8.57 -1.84
N ALA A 254 -14.91 7.78 -2.48
CA ALA A 254 -16.05 7.14 -1.85
C ALA A 254 -15.86 5.62 -1.81
N LEU A 255 -16.05 5.05 -0.62
CA LEU A 255 -16.06 3.61 -0.39
C LEU A 255 -17.43 2.99 -0.77
N PRO A 256 -17.48 1.69 -1.07
CA PRO A 256 -18.74 1.01 -1.38
C PRO A 256 -19.74 1.15 -0.23
N SER A 257 -20.99 1.48 -0.59
CA SER A 257 -22.11 1.59 0.36
C SER A 257 -22.69 0.23 0.75
N ARG A 258 -22.56 -0.77 -0.13
CA ARG A 258 -23.02 -2.15 0.09
C ARG A 258 -21.84 -3.09 0.15
N VAL A 259 -21.82 -3.95 1.17
CA VAL A 259 -20.84 -5.03 1.34
C VAL A 259 -21.58 -6.34 1.60
N SER A 260 -21.05 -7.46 1.09
CA SER A 260 -21.65 -8.77 1.31
C SER A 260 -21.44 -9.27 2.75
N ARG A 261 -22.23 -10.26 3.18
CA ARG A 261 -22.17 -10.84 4.53
C ARG A 261 -20.78 -11.36 4.94
N HIS A 262 -19.97 -11.77 3.96
CA HIS A 262 -18.62 -12.32 4.17
C HIS A 262 -17.51 -11.27 4.07
N ASN A 263 -17.87 -10.03 3.76
CA ASN A 263 -16.91 -8.93 3.70
C ASN A 263 -16.93 -8.13 5.01
N SER A 264 -15.88 -7.34 5.22
CA SER A 264 -15.81 -6.40 6.33
C SER A 264 -16.79 -5.24 6.08
N PRO A 265 -17.63 -4.90 7.06
CA PRO A 265 -18.26 -3.59 7.22
C PRO A 265 -17.46 -2.41 6.65
N SER A 266 -16.18 -2.31 7.03
CA SER A 266 -15.27 -1.20 6.72
C SER A 266 -14.89 -1.09 5.24
N ALA A 267 -15.16 -2.11 4.42
CA ALA A 267 -14.66 -2.21 3.05
C ALA A 267 -13.12 -1.99 2.94
N ALA A 268 -12.35 -2.41 3.95
CA ALA A 268 -10.91 -2.22 4.09
C ALA A 268 -10.08 -2.47 2.81
N GLN A 269 -10.40 -3.52 2.05
CA GLN A 269 -9.66 -3.84 0.81
C GLN A 269 -9.77 -2.74 -0.25
N PHE A 270 -10.94 -2.11 -0.37
CA PHE A 270 -11.16 -0.99 -1.27
C PHE A 270 -10.45 0.27 -0.79
N LEU A 271 -10.40 0.49 0.52
CA LEU A 271 -9.65 1.60 1.12
C LEU A 271 -8.16 1.52 0.79
N THR A 272 -7.52 0.35 0.94
CA THR A 272 -6.13 0.18 0.53
C THR A 272 -5.92 0.48 -0.95
N ARG A 273 -6.83 0.05 -1.84
CA ARG A 273 -6.74 0.31 -3.29
C ARG A 273 -6.88 1.81 -3.59
N LEU A 274 -7.85 2.48 -2.98
CA LEU A 274 -8.07 3.92 -3.11
C LEU A 274 -6.87 4.72 -2.65
N VAL A 275 -6.35 4.44 -1.45
CA VAL A 275 -5.17 5.12 -0.90
C VAL A 275 -3.97 4.93 -1.81
N ARG A 276 -3.77 3.75 -2.42
CA ARG A 276 -2.67 3.53 -3.37
C ARG A 276 -2.83 4.30 -4.68
N ASN A 277 -4.04 4.44 -5.19
CA ASN A 277 -4.32 5.01 -6.50
C ASN A 277 -4.53 6.53 -6.49
N CYS A 278 -5.15 7.03 -5.43
CA CYS A 278 -5.63 8.41 -5.34
C CYS A 278 -4.66 9.34 -4.60
N LEU A 279 -3.65 8.80 -3.89
CA LEU A 279 -2.75 9.65 -3.12
C LEU A 279 -1.88 10.52 -4.03
N PRO A 280 -1.92 11.84 -3.87
CA PRO A 280 -1.13 12.74 -4.67
C PRO A 280 0.38 12.59 -4.44
N GLY A 281 1.16 13.13 -5.38
CA GLY A 281 2.62 13.27 -5.21
C GLY A 281 2.96 14.15 -4.00
N GLY A 282 4.21 14.07 -3.51
CA GLY A 282 4.67 14.89 -2.37
C GLY A 282 5.25 14.08 -1.20
N THR A 283 5.96 14.80 -0.33
CA THR A 283 6.61 14.31 0.90
C THR A 283 5.64 14.19 2.06
N ASN A 284 4.82 15.21 2.27
CA ASN A 284 3.81 15.27 3.31
C ASN A 284 2.44 14.92 2.73
N ARG A 285 1.78 13.95 3.34
CA ARG A 285 0.49 13.42 2.91
C ARG A 285 -0.46 13.41 4.10
N CYS A 286 -1.66 13.94 3.93
CA CYS A 286 -2.72 13.86 4.91
C CYS A 286 -3.86 12.99 4.34
N ILE A 287 -4.37 12.07 5.15
CA ILE A 287 -5.53 11.22 4.83
C ILE A 287 -6.58 11.51 5.88
N LEU A 288 -7.75 11.98 5.47
CA LEU A 288 -8.89 12.23 6.36
C LEU A 288 -9.92 11.13 6.17
N MET A 289 -9.95 10.16 7.09
CA MET A 289 -10.91 9.06 7.06
C MET A 289 -12.19 9.46 7.78
N VAL A 290 -13.32 9.50 7.05
CA VAL A 290 -14.65 9.73 7.65
C VAL A 290 -15.34 8.39 7.88
N CYS A 291 -15.46 7.96 9.14
CA CYS A 291 -16.04 6.66 9.49
C CYS A 291 -16.69 6.62 10.88
N GLU A 292 -17.41 5.54 11.17
CA GLU A 292 -17.89 5.25 12.53
C GLU A 292 -16.76 4.68 13.39
N ARG A 293 -16.87 4.84 14.71
CA ARG A 293 -15.85 4.39 15.68
C ARG A 293 -15.51 2.90 15.55
N SER A 294 -16.50 2.07 15.22
CA SER A 294 -16.35 0.62 15.01
C SER A 294 -15.48 0.27 13.80
N GLU A 295 -15.30 1.17 12.85
CA GLU A 295 -14.54 0.93 11.61
C GLU A 295 -13.09 1.44 11.67
N VAL A 296 -12.76 2.26 12.68
CA VAL A 296 -11.45 2.93 12.84
C VAL A 296 -10.30 1.93 12.76
N PHE A 297 -10.37 0.81 13.47
CA PHE A 297 -9.30 -0.18 13.50
C PHE A 297 -9.03 -0.79 12.12
N ALA A 298 -10.08 -1.26 11.44
CA ALA A 298 -9.95 -1.83 10.10
C ALA A 298 -9.46 -0.80 9.08
N SER A 299 -9.95 0.44 9.17
CA SER A 299 -9.52 1.53 8.29
C SER A 299 -8.05 1.90 8.49
N ALA A 300 -7.59 2.01 9.74
CA ALA A 300 -6.18 2.25 10.04
C ALA A 300 -5.28 1.14 9.48
N CYS A 301 -5.68 -0.12 9.71
CA CYS A 301 -4.97 -1.28 9.17
C CYS A 301 -4.90 -1.21 7.64
N ALA A 302 -6.02 -0.94 6.96
CA ALA A 302 -6.08 -0.82 5.50
C ALA A 302 -5.17 0.29 4.96
N ILE A 303 -5.11 1.45 5.63
CA ILE A 303 -4.24 2.56 5.26
C ILE A 303 -2.77 2.16 5.42
N ALA A 304 -2.40 1.48 6.52
CA ALA A 304 -1.02 1.02 6.74
C ALA A 304 -0.50 0.12 5.61
N ARG A 305 -1.36 -0.77 5.08
CA ARG A 305 -1.04 -1.69 3.96
C ARG A 305 -0.71 -0.95 2.66
N ALA A 306 -1.19 0.29 2.49
CA ALA A 306 -0.93 1.10 1.30
C ALA A 306 0.51 1.66 1.24
N PHE A 307 1.29 1.56 2.33
CA PHE A 307 2.62 2.16 2.45
C PHE A 307 3.72 1.12 2.71
N PRO A 308 4.09 0.33 1.67
CA PRO A 308 5.06 -0.74 1.84
C PRO A 308 6.48 -0.19 2.06
N LEU A 309 7.27 -0.92 2.86
CA LEU A 309 8.62 -0.49 3.26
C LEU A 309 9.73 -0.96 2.31
N PHE A 310 9.64 -2.19 1.80
CA PHE A 310 10.73 -2.78 1.03
C PHE A 310 10.80 -2.22 -0.40
N THR A 311 11.98 -1.76 -0.82
CA THR A 311 12.26 -1.41 -2.22
C THR A 311 13.76 -1.45 -2.50
N GLN A 312 14.17 -2.12 -3.58
CA GLN A 312 15.53 -2.09 -4.13
C GLN A 312 15.61 -1.35 -5.48
N ARG A 313 14.64 -0.47 -5.77
CA ARG A 313 14.73 0.41 -6.96
C ARG A 313 15.95 1.34 -6.85
N SER A 314 16.64 1.54 -7.97
CA SER A 314 17.84 2.39 -8.07
C SER A 314 17.57 3.84 -7.63
N SER A 315 18.61 4.54 -7.18
CA SER A 315 18.54 5.91 -6.61
C SER A 315 17.82 6.93 -7.50
N ALA A 316 17.93 6.83 -8.82
CA ALA A 316 17.19 7.68 -9.77
C ALA A 316 15.65 7.50 -9.69
N SER A 317 15.18 6.34 -9.20
CA SER A 317 13.77 6.01 -8.96
C SER A 317 13.41 5.98 -7.46
N ARG A 318 14.42 5.99 -6.58
CA ARG A 318 14.28 5.99 -5.12
C ARG A 318 14.07 7.43 -4.67
N ARG A 319 12.83 7.78 -4.30
CA ARG A 319 12.56 9.05 -3.63
C ARG A 319 13.30 9.04 -2.29
N THR A 320 14.35 9.84 -2.18
CA THR A 320 15.27 9.93 -1.02
C THR A 320 14.66 10.64 0.18
N GLU A 321 13.58 11.39 -0.03
CA GLU A 321 12.89 12.12 1.03
C GLU A 321 12.02 11.19 1.88
N LYS A 322 12.16 11.29 3.21
CA LYS A 322 11.25 10.64 4.16
C LYS A 322 9.84 11.16 3.90
N LYS A 323 8.93 10.26 3.52
CA LYS A 323 7.51 10.59 3.38
C LYS A 323 6.87 10.58 4.76
N SER A 324 6.22 11.69 5.12
CA SER A 324 5.35 11.77 6.28
C SER A 324 3.91 11.52 5.84
N VAL A 325 3.23 10.60 6.50
CA VAL A 325 1.81 10.31 6.27
C VAL A 325 1.09 10.54 7.58
N ILE A 326 0.19 11.51 7.59
CA ILE A 326 -0.69 11.83 8.71
C ILE A 326 -2.06 11.26 8.38
N VAL A 327 -2.63 10.51 9.32
CA VAL A 327 -3.98 9.94 9.19
C VAL A 327 -4.84 10.55 10.27
N GLU A 328 -5.91 11.22 9.87
CA GLU A 328 -6.90 11.82 10.75
C GLU A 328 -8.22 11.06 10.63
N PHE A 329 -8.85 10.77 11.76
CA PHE A 329 -10.16 10.11 11.81
C PHE A 329 -11.23 11.13 12.19
N PHE A 330 -12.17 11.37 11.27
CA PHE A 330 -13.35 12.18 11.53
C PHE A 330 -14.53 11.26 11.85
N LEU A 331 -14.87 11.14 13.13
CA LEU A 331 -15.89 10.20 13.59
C LEU A 331 -17.30 10.73 13.38
N VAL A 332 -18.14 9.91 12.77
CA VAL A 332 -19.57 10.18 12.55
C VAL A 332 -20.44 9.16 13.28
N GLY A 333 -21.70 9.52 13.57
CA GLY A 333 -22.65 8.65 14.26
C GLY A 333 -22.67 8.83 15.78
N GLN A 334 -23.09 7.79 16.50
CA GLN A 334 -23.02 7.76 17.97
C GLN A 334 -21.55 7.63 18.40
N ASN A 335 -21.15 8.32 19.49
CA ASN A 335 -19.77 8.37 19.98
C ASN A 335 -18.76 9.06 19.04
N ASN A 336 -19.14 10.24 18.53
CA ASN A 336 -18.31 11.14 17.70
C ASN A 336 -17.31 12.01 18.48
N GLY A 337 -17.03 11.68 19.75
CA GLY A 337 -15.98 12.34 20.53
C GLY A 337 -14.58 12.09 19.96
N PRO A 338 -13.55 12.80 20.44
CA PRO A 338 -12.18 12.59 19.99
C PRO A 338 -11.70 11.16 20.20
N VAL A 339 -10.72 10.74 19.40
CA VAL A 339 -10.01 9.47 19.59
C VAL A 339 -8.98 9.65 20.71
N GLU A 340 -8.99 8.73 21.68
CA GLU A 340 -8.07 8.76 22.82
C GLU A 340 -6.62 8.51 22.38
N VAL A 341 -5.65 9.05 23.12
CA VAL A 341 -4.22 8.94 22.79
C VAL A 341 -3.75 7.48 22.83
N GLU A 342 -4.27 6.71 23.79
CA GLU A 342 -4.03 5.27 23.94
C GLU A 342 -4.49 4.51 22.69
N THR A 343 -5.68 4.83 22.19
CA THR A 343 -6.21 4.24 20.94
C THR A 343 -5.28 4.56 19.77
N LEU A 344 -4.79 5.80 19.64
CA LEU A 344 -3.85 6.18 18.57
C LEU A 344 -2.54 5.38 18.65
N LYS A 345 -1.99 5.16 19.85
CA LYS A 345 -0.79 4.32 20.06
C LYS A 345 -1.03 2.86 19.66
N CYS A 346 -2.23 2.34 19.89
CA CYS A 346 -2.62 1.01 19.42
C CYS A 346 -2.67 0.96 17.88
N LEU A 347 -3.29 1.95 17.23
CA LEU A 347 -3.32 2.04 15.76
C LEU A 347 -1.91 2.14 15.16
N GLU A 348 -1.02 2.92 15.75
CA GLU A 348 0.39 3.01 15.36
C GLU A 348 1.10 1.66 15.50
N SER A 349 0.92 0.98 16.63
CA SER A 349 1.52 -0.35 16.87
C SER A 349 1.03 -1.39 15.87
N ALA A 350 -0.27 -1.38 15.54
CA ALA A 350 -0.85 -2.25 14.51
C ALA A 350 -0.27 -1.92 13.12
N ALA A 351 -0.16 -0.64 12.77
CA ALA A 351 0.41 -0.20 11.50
C ALA A 351 1.90 -0.58 11.37
N GLU A 352 2.68 -0.44 12.44
CA GLU A 352 4.07 -0.90 12.51
C GLU A 352 4.17 -2.42 12.29
N GLY A 353 3.34 -3.20 12.98
CA GLY A 353 3.29 -4.66 12.86
C GLY A 353 2.95 -5.12 11.43
N ILE A 354 1.92 -4.54 10.83
CA ILE A 354 1.49 -4.83 9.45
C ILE A 354 2.62 -4.53 8.46
N ARG A 355 3.24 -3.36 8.59
CA ARG A 355 4.31 -2.94 7.68
C ARG A 355 5.60 -3.74 7.89
N LEU A 356 5.87 -4.17 9.12
CA LEU A 356 6.95 -5.10 9.45
C LEU A 356 6.74 -6.45 8.76
N ALA A 357 5.57 -7.06 8.93
CA ALA A 357 5.22 -8.33 8.29
C ALA A 357 5.33 -8.21 6.75
N ALA A 358 4.72 -7.16 6.17
CA ALA A 358 4.79 -6.92 4.73
C ALA A 358 6.24 -6.71 4.24
N ARG A 359 7.09 -6.01 5.00
CA ARG A 359 8.51 -5.81 4.65
C ARG A 359 9.24 -7.14 4.59
N ILE A 360 9.09 -7.99 5.60
CA ILE A 360 9.78 -9.29 5.66
C ILE A 360 9.39 -10.12 4.44
N VAL A 361 8.09 -10.26 4.17
CA VAL A 361 7.53 -11.02 3.04
C VAL A 361 7.94 -10.45 1.67
N ASP A 362 8.07 -9.12 1.54
CA ASP A 362 8.51 -8.49 0.30
C ASP A 362 10.03 -8.59 0.07
N THR A 363 10.82 -8.82 1.12
CA THR A 363 12.29 -8.89 1.03
C THR A 363 12.69 -10.21 0.35
N PRO A 364 13.54 -10.20 -0.69
CA PRO A 364 13.95 -11.41 -1.38
C PRO A 364 14.86 -12.29 -0.50
N CYS A 365 14.87 -13.60 -0.73
CA CYS A 365 15.54 -14.57 0.14
C CYS A 365 17.07 -14.40 0.23
N ASN A 366 17.72 -13.79 -0.78
CA ASN A 366 19.13 -13.45 -0.71
C ASN A 366 19.45 -12.38 0.35
N GLU A 367 18.45 -11.60 0.78
CA GLU A 367 18.54 -10.65 1.90
C GLU A 367 17.81 -11.18 3.15
N MET A 368 16.67 -11.87 2.97
CA MET A 368 15.85 -12.45 4.02
C MET A 368 15.96 -13.98 4.03
N ASN A 369 17.10 -14.50 4.48
CA ASN A 369 17.31 -15.92 4.78
C ASN A 369 16.99 -16.23 6.25
N THR A 370 17.19 -17.47 6.71
CA THR A 370 16.89 -17.85 8.10
C THR A 370 17.71 -17.05 9.12
N ASP A 371 18.95 -16.70 8.83
CA ASP A 371 19.80 -15.90 9.72
C ASP A 371 19.29 -14.46 9.85
N SER A 372 18.96 -13.83 8.71
CA SER A 372 18.36 -12.48 8.69
C SER A 372 17.00 -12.46 9.38
N PHE A 373 16.19 -13.51 9.26
CA PHE A 373 14.91 -13.60 9.97
C PHE A 373 15.13 -13.70 11.49
N LEU A 374 16.10 -14.51 11.94
CA LEU A 374 16.49 -14.55 13.37
C LEU A 374 16.93 -13.18 13.88
N GLU A 375 17.62 -12.37 13.06
CA GLU A 375 17.94 -10.98 13.43
C GLU A 375 16.70 -10.10 13.56
N GLU A 376 15.68 -10.27 12.72
CA GLU A 376 14.41 -9.57 12.89
C GLU A 376 13.70 -9.97 14.20
N ILE A 377 13.72 -11.26 14.55
CA ILE A 377 13.20 -11.75 15.85
C ILE A 377 13.98 -11.13 17.01
N ARG A 378 15.32 -11.07 16.93
CA ARG A 378 16.16 -10.43 17.95
C ARG A 378 15.88 -8.94 18.09
N LYS A 379 15.66 -8.21 16.99
CA LYS A 379 15.29 -6.79 17.02
C LYS A 379 13.96 -6.59 17.73
N VAL A 380 12.94 -7.39 17.41
CA VAL A 380 11.64 -7.32 18.08
C VAL A 380 11.78 -7.70 19.56
N GLY A 381 12.54 -8.75 19.88
CA GLY A 381 12.84 -9.12 21.26
C GLY A 381 13.48 -7.97 22.04
N LYS A 382 14.50 -7.32 21.47
CA LYS A 382 15.16 -6.15 22.07
C LYS A 382 14.18 -4.99 22.31
N ASP A 383 13.33 -4.68 21.33
CA ASP A 383 12.32 -3.62 21.46
C ASP A 383 11.32 -3.89 22.60
N LEU A 384 11.06 -5.16 22.91
CA LEU A 384 10.12 -5.59 23.96
C LEU A 384 10.82 -5.96 25.28
N GLY A 385 12.15 -5.98 25.34
CA GLY A 385 12.90 -6.49 26.49
C GLY A 385 12.86 -8.02 26.66
N ILE A 386 12.56 -8.77 25.59
CA ILE A 386 12.45 -10.24 25.58
C ILE A 386 13.69 -10.84 24.89
N VAL A 387 14.35 -11.79 25.56
CA VAL A 387 15.45 -12.55 24.96
C VAL A 387 14.89 -13.76 24.20
N PRO A 388 15.14 -13.88 22.87
CA PRO A 388 14.64 -15.03 22.12
C PRO A 388 15.35 -16.34 22.51
N THR A 389 14.59 -17.41 22.64
CA THR A 389 15.14 -18.79 22.68
C THR A 389 15.31 -19.29 21.26
N ILE A 390 16.46 -19.88 20.92
CA ILE A 390 16.78 -20.33 19.55
C ILE A 390 17.39 -21.73 19.62
N ILE A 391 16.77 -22.68 18.92
CA ILE A 391 17.25 -24.05 18.72
C ILE A 391 17.62 -24.18 17.24
N ARG A 392 18.88 -24.44 16.91
CA ARG A 392 19.38 -24.31 15.53
C ARG A 392 20.15 -25.53 15.04
N ASN A 393 19.91 -25.90 13.79
CA ASN A 393 20.66 -26.92 13.04
C ASN A 393 20.89 -28.26 13.79
N ALA A 394 22.10 -28.54 14.26
CA ALA A 394 22.45 -29.78 14.94
C ALA A 394 21.61 -29.98 16.22
N GLU A 395 21.32 -28.90 16.94
CA GLU A 395 20.50 -28.95 18.15
C GLU A 395 19.05 -29.35 17.83
N LEU A 396 18.51 -28.95 16.67
CA LEU A 396 17.20 -29.41 16.20
C LEU A 396 17.20 -30.92 16.00
N LYS A 397 18.24 -31.44 15.34
CA LYS A 397 18.38 -32.89 15.11
C LYS A 397 18.51 -33.66 16.42
N GLU A 398 19.35 -33.19 17.33
CA GLU A 398 19.60 -33.83 18.64
C GLU A 398 18.35 -33.82 19.54
N LYS A 399 17.57 -32.73 19.52
CA LYS A 399 16.33 -32.60 20.28
C LYS A 399 15.11 -33.24 19.59
N GLY A 400 15.26 -33.85 18.42
CA GLY A 400 14.19 -34.59 17.73
C GLY A 400 13.24 -33.74 16.88
N PHE A 401 13.61 -32.52 16.51
CA PHE A 401 12.86 -31.67 15.56
C PHE A 401 13.10 -32.11 14.11
N GLY A 402 12.72 -33.35 13.79
CA GLY A 402 13.02 -33.96 12.49
C GLY A 402 12.26 -33.36 11.30
N GLY A 403 11.18 -32.60 11.54
CA GLY A 403 10.45 -31.86 10.52
C GLY A 403 11.21 -30.62 10.11
N ILE A 404 11.49 -29.73 11.06
CA ILE A 404 12.24 -28.48 10.82
C ILE A 404 13.64 -28.78 10.31
N TYR A 405 14.38 -29.66 10.97
CA TYR A 405 15.72 -30.06 10.53
C TYR A 405 15.66 -30.73 9.15
N GLY A 406 14.70 -31.64 8.96
CA GLY A 406 14.52 -32.37 7.72
C GLY A 406 14.28 -31.49 6.51
N VAL A 407 13.44 -30.47 6.64
CA VAL A 407 13.14 -29.53 5.55
C VAL A 407 14.36 -28.65 5.25
N GLY A 408 15.03 -28.11 6.27
CA GLY A 408 16.09 -27.11 6.07
C GLY A 408 17.52 -27.63 5.91
N LYS A 409 17.80 -28.92 6.13
CA LYS A 409 19.18 -29.47 6.15
C LYS A 409 19.97 -29.31 4.84
N ALA A 410 19.32 -29.00 3.72
CA ALA A 410 19.98 -28.78 2.43
C ALA A 410 20.34 -27.32 2.16
N ALA A 411 19.81 -26.39 2.95
CA ALA A 411 20.02 -24.96 2.77
C ALA A 411 21.42 -24.53 3.24
N VAL A 412 21.94 -23.46 2.63
CA VAL A 412 23.20 -22.82 3.06
C VAL A 412 23.02 -22.17 4.44
N HIS A 413 21.88 -21.52 4.66
CA HIS A 413 21.52 -20.93 5.95
C HIS A 413 20.72 -21.95 6.76
N PRO A 414 21.25 -22.44 7.89
CA PRO A 414 20.64 -23.55 8.62
C PRO A 414 19.22 -23.25 9.16
N PRO A 415 18.39 -24.29 9.33
CA PRO A 415 17.07 -24.15 9.94
C PRO A 415 17.14 -23.86 11.44
N ALA A 416 16.09 -23.25 11.97
CA ALA A 416 15.96 -22.91 13.38
C ALA A 416 14.50 -22.95 13.85
N LEU A 417 14.29 -23.35 15.09
CA LEU A 417 13.11 -22.96 15.86
C LEU A 417 13.49 -21.79 16.74
N ALA A 418 12.74 -20.69 16.67
CA ALA A 418 12.94 -19.54 17.53
C ALA A 418 11.66 -19.21 18.30
N MET A 419 11.79 -18.64 19.49
CA MET A 419 10.65 -18.32 20.34
C MET A 419 10.85 -16.99 21.07
N LEU A 420 9.79 -16.16 21.08
CA LEU A 420 9.63 -15.04 22.00
C LEU A 420 8.53 -15.39 23.01
N SER A 421 8.74 -15.10 24.30
CA SER A 421 7.79 -15.42 25.36
C SER A 421 7.48 -14.17 26.18
N HIS A 422 6.19 -13.87 26.33
CA HIS A 422 5.65 -12.86 27.24
C HIS A 422 4.88 -13.58 28.34
N THR A 423 5.33 -13.42 29.59
CA THR A 423 4.76 -14.14 30.75
C THR A 423 4.51 -13.15 31.89
N PRO A 424 3.39 -12.42 31.85
CA PRO A 424 3.07 -11.42 32.86
C PRO A 424 2.66 -12.10 34.18
N GLU A 425 2.87 -11.42 35.30
CA GLU A 425 2.44 -11.92 36.60
C GLU A 425 0.91 -12.07 36.66
N GLY A 426 0.43 -13.20 37.18
CA GLY A 426 -1.00 -13.47 37.32
C GLY A 426 -1.69 -14.04 36.08
N ALA A 427 -0.96 -14.31 34.99
CA ALA A 427 -1.49 -15.00 33.82
C ALA A 427 -2.02 -16.39 34.19
N THR A 428 -3.25 -16.70 33.78
CA THR A 428 -3.91 -17.99 34.04
C THR A 428 -4.05 -18.87 32.82
N GLN A 429 -3.91 -18.29 31.62
CA GLN A 429 -4.00 -19.01 30.35
C GLN A 429 -2.68 -18.90 29.60
N THR A 430 -2.33 -19.96 28.88
CA THR A 430 -1.13 -20.02 28.03
C THR A 430 -1.50 -20.16 26.56
N ILE A 431 -1.04 -19.22 25.75
CA ILE A 431 -1.36 -19.10 24.34
C ILE A 431 -0.07 -19.22 23.54
N ALA A 432 -0.09 -20.05 22.51
CA ALA A 432 1.01 -20.19 21.57
C ALA A 432 0.57 -19.82 20.15
N TRP A 433 1.32 -18.94 19.51
CA TRP A 433 1.22 -18.61 18.09
C TRP A 433 2.39 -19.24 17.34
N VAL A 434 2.11 -20.18 16.44
CA VAL A 434 3.11 -20.95 15.71
C VAL A 434 3.13 -20.55 14.23
N GLY A 435 4.25 -20.02 13.74
CA GLY A 435 4.35 -19.48 12.39
C GLY A 435 5.21 -20.32 11.45
N LYS A 436 4.68 -20.60 10.24
CA LYS A 436 5.47 -21.12 9.12
C LYS A 436 6.45 -20.05 8.65
N GLY A 437 7.75 -20.33 8.76
CA GLY A 437 8.84 -19.44 8.38
C GLY A 437 9.72 -20.01 7.28
N ILE A 438 9.13 -20.50 6.19
CA ILE A 438 9.91 -20.97 5.03
C ILE A 438 10.38 -19.75 4.24
N VAL A 439 11.65 -19.37 4.42
CA VAL A 439 12.19 -18.11 3.86
C VAL A 439 12.28 -18.14 2.32
N TYR A 440 12.39 -19.34 1.76
CA TYR A 440 12.20 -19.61 0.34
C TYR A 440 11.84 -21.07 0.13
N ASP A 441 10.94 -21.32 -0.81
CA ASP A 441 10.47 -22.65 -1.13
C ASP A 441 10.71 -22.99 -2.61
N THR A 442 11.71 -23.83 -2.88
CA THR A 442 11.93 -24.38 -4.23
C THR A 442 11.04 -25.58 -4.52
N GLY A 443 10.35 -26.11 -3.51
CA GLY A 443 9.68 -27.40 -3.46
C GLY A 443 10.57 -28.59 -3.12
N GLY A 444 11.85 -28.36 -2.80
CA GLY A 444 12.83 -29.43 -2.61
C GLY A 444 12.98 -30.28 -3.88
N LEU A 445 13.17 -31.60 -3.72
CA LEU A 445 13.30 -32.52 -4.87
C LEU A 445 12.01 -32.69 -5.67
N SER A 446 10.85 -32.46 -5.06
CA SER A 446 9.56 -32.20 -5.71
C SER A 446 9.51 -30.77 -6.28
N ILE A 447 10.49 -30.44 -7.12
CA ILE A 447 10.78 -29.06 -7.54
C ILE A 447 9.57 -28.37 -8.17
N LYS A 448 9.31 -27.12 -7.76
CA LYS A 448 8.28 -26.28 -8.35
C LYS A 448 8.61 -25.96 -9.82
N GLY A 449 7.57 -25.86 -10.64
CA GLY A 449 7.69 -25.41 -12.02
C GLY A 449 8.16 -23.96 -12.15
N LYS A 450 8.67 -23.60 -13.33
CA LYS A 450 9.22 -22.26 -13.63
C LYS A 450 8.27 -21.11 -13.28
N THR A 451 6.96 -21.31 -13.41
CA THR A 451 5.94 -20.28 -13.18
C THR A 451 5.36 -20.29 -11.77
N THR A 452 5.53 -21.37 -11.01
CA THR A 452 4.99 -21.51 -9.65
C THR A 452 6.02 -21.21 -8.56
N MET A 453 7.31 -21.22 -8.88
CA MET A 453 8.39 -20.83 -7.96
C MET A 453 8.52 -19.31 -7.73
N PRO A 454 8.33 -18.42 -8.72
CA PRO A 454 8.34 -16.98 -8.48
C PRO A 454 7.26 -16.59 -7.45
N GLY A 455 7.68 -15.84 -6.44
CA GLY A 455 6.81 -15.44 -5.33
C GLY A 455 7.01 -16.27 -4.06
N MET A 456 7.77 -17.37 -4.08
CA MET A 456 7.99 -18.22 -2.90
C MET A 456 8.86 -17.60 -1.79
N LYS A 457 9.42 -16.40 -2.00
CA LYS A 457 9.91 -15.55 -0.89
C LYS A 457 8.81 -15.23 0.13
N ARG A 458 7.55 -15.31 -0.29
CA ARG A 458 6.37 -15.01 0.54
C ARG A 458 6.04 -16.14 1.50
N ASP A 459 6.73 -17.29 1.40
CA ASP A 459 6.38 -18.52 2.12
C ASP A 459 6.76 -18.50 3.62
N CYS A 460 7.27 -17.36 4.08
CA CYS A 460 7.50 -17.03 5.48
C CYS A 460 6.40 -16.12 6.06
N GLY A 461 5.29 -15.94 5.33
CA GLY A 461 4.21 -15.01 5.67
C GLY A 461 3.57 -15.26 7.03
N GLY A 462 3.41 -16.53 7.42
CA GLY A 462 2.84 -16.92 8.72
C GLY A 462 3.71 -16.48 9.89
N ALA A 463 5.01 -16.79 9.84
CA ALA A 463 5.98 -16.33 10.83
C ALA A 463 6.10 -14.79 10.87
N ALA A 464 6.08 -14.13 9.71
CA ALA A 464 6.15 -12.67 9.62
C ALA A 464 4.91 -12.00 10.24
N ALA A 465 3.72 -12.55 10.00
CA ALA A 465 2.47 -12.09 10.59
C ALA A 465 2.48 -12.25 12.12
N ILE A 466 2.89 -13.41 12.62
CA ILE A 466 3.01 -13.66 14.06
C ILE A 466 4.03 -12.72 14.71
N LEU A 467 5.19 -12.47 14.08
CA LEU A 467 6.19 -11.54 14.62
C LEU A 467 5.64 -10.12 14.73
N GLY A 468 4.95 -9.64 13.67
CA GLY A 468 4.31 -8.32 13.66
C GLY A 468 3.18 -8.21 14.69
N ALA A 469 2.34 -9.24 14.81
CA ALA A 469 1.26 -9.31 15.78
C ALA A 469 1.77 -9.36 17.22
N PHE A 470 2.77 -10.19 17.50
CA PHE A 470 3.35 -10.35 18.82
C PHE A 470 3.92 -9.02 19.32
N LYS A 471 4.68 -8.32 18.47
CA LYS A 471 5.19 -6.97 18.78
C LYS A 471 4.08 -6.00 19.15
N ALA A 472 3.02 -5.94 18.34
CA ALA A 472 1.92 -5.02 18.59
C ALA A 472 1.13 -5.41 19.85
N THR A 473 0.89 -6.70 20.08
CA THR A 473 0.10 -7.23 21.19
C THR A 473 0.78 -7.00 22.53
N VAL A 474 2.06 -7.33 22.66
CA VAL A 474 2.82 -7.14 23.91
C VAL A 474 2.93 -5.66 24.27
N LYS A 475 3.07 -4.77 23.29
CA LYS A 475 3.08 -3.31 23.52
C LYS A 475 1.76 -2.77 24.10
N GLN A 476 0.64 -3.48 23.95
CA GLN A 476 -0.68 -3.07 24.47
C GLN A 476 -1.06 -3.73 25.81
N GLY A 477 -0.08 -4.27 26.56
CA GLY A 477 -0.33 -4.82 27.89
C GLY A 477 -1.15 -6.11 27.85
N PHE A 478 -0.66 -7.12 27.12
CA PHE A 478 -1.30 -8.43 27.07
C PHE A 478 -1.25 -9.12 28.43
N LYS A 479 -2.38 -9.68 28.88
CA LYS A 479 -2.59 -10.16 30.27
C LYS A 479 -2.29 -11.64 30.48
N ASP A 480 -2.29 -12.45 29.43
CA ASP A 480 -2.05 -13.89 29.49
C ASP A 480 -0.62 -14.25 29.04
N ASN A 481 -0.19 -15.50 29.27
CA ASN A 481 1.08 -15.98 28.74
C ASN A 481 0.95 -16.09 27.22
N LEU A 482 1.87 -15.48 26.48
CA LEU A 482 1.89 -15.50 25.03
C LEU A 482 3.27 -15.91 24.52
N HIS A 483 3.30 -17.00 23.76
CA HIS A 483 4.51 -17.49 23.10
C HIS A 483 4.37 -17.36 21.59
N ALA A 484 5.32 -16.69 20.93
CA ALA A 484 5.44 -16.69 19.48
C ALA A 484 6.56 -17.64 19.07
N VAL A 485 6.20 -18.76 18.42
CA VAL A 485 7.09 -19.81 17.94
C VAL A 485 7.26 -19.69 16.42
N PHE A 486 8.50 -19.62 15.96
CA PHE A 486 8.86 -19.42 14.56
C PHE A 486 9.58 -20.66 14.03
N CYS A 487 8.96 -21.34 13.07
CA CYS A 487 9.51 -22.54 12.44
C CYS A 487 10.26 -22.14 11.16
N LEU A 488 11.57 -21.85 11.28
CA LEU A 488 12.38 -21.26 10.21
C LEU A 488 13.17 -22.33 9.44
N ALA A 489 13.01 -22.36 8.13
CA ALA A 489 13.81 -23.17 7.23
C ALA A 489 13.84 -22.55 5.83
N GLU A 490 14.75 -23.01 4.97
CA GLU A 490 14.68 -22.82 3.53
C GLU A 490 14.53 -24.20 2.90
N ASN A 491 13.52 -24.40 2.06
CA ASN A 491 13.32 -25.68 1.37
C ASN A 491 14.11 -25.66 0.06
N SER A 492 15.36 -26.10 0.15
CA SER A 492 16.35 -26.03 -0.94
C SER A 492 16.60 -27.40 -1.59
N VAL A 493 17.10 -27.37 -2.84
CA VAL A 493 17.61 -28.56 -3.53
C VAL A 493 19.10 -28.71 -3.27
N GLY A 494 19.54 -29.90 -2.86
CA GLY A 494 20.95 -30.22 -2.69
C GLY A 494 21.18 -31.69 -2.36
N PRO A 495 22.44 -32.15 -2.25
CA PRO A 495 22.76 -33.54 -1.94
C PRO A 495 22.18 -34.04 -0.60
N ASN A 496 21.98 -33.13 0.35
CA ASN A 496 21.40 -33.41 1.66
C ASN A 496 19.88 -33.20 1.70
N ALA A 497 19.23 -32.87 0.58
CA ALA A 497 17.79 -32.63 0.55
C ALA A 497 17.02 -33.88 0.95
N THR A 498 15.90 -33.64 1.64
CA THR A 498 14.91 -34.69 1.88
C THR A 498 14.41 -35.22 0.55
N ARG A 499 14.29 -36.53 0.46
CA ARG A 499 13.79 -37.24 -0.72
C ARG A 499 12.38 -37.72 -0.47
N PRO A 500 11.55 -37.81 -1.53
CA PRO A 500 10.45 -38.75 -1.51
C PRO A 500 10.95 -40.14 -1.05
N ASP A 501 10.16 -40.83 -0.24
CA ASP A 501 10.42 -42.09 0.45
C ASP A 501 11.29 -42.01 1.72
N ASP A 502 11.92 -40.86 2.03
CA ASP A 502 12.56 -40.68 3.35
C ASP A 502 11.47 -40.71 4.45
N ILE A 503 11.78 -41.32 5.60
CA ILE A 503 10.91 -41.30 6.79
C ILE A 503 11.53 -40.39 7.85
N HIS A 504 10.76 -39.39 8.28
CA HIS A 504 11.15 -38.44 9.32
C HIS A 504 10.47 -38.79 10.64
N VAL A 505 11.22 -38.76 11.74
CA VAL A 505 10.65 -38.77 13.10
C VAL A 505 10.44 -37.32 13.52
N LEU A 506 9.20 -36.89 13.68
CA LEU A 506 8.88 -35.51 14.08
C LEU A 506 8.95 -35.35 15.61
N TYR A 507 8.93 -34.11 16.09
CA TYR A 507 9.01 -33.77 17.53
C TYR A 507 7.88 -34.40 18.36
N SER A 508 6.72 -34.63 17.72
CA SER A 508 5.62 -35.39 18.32
C SER A 508 6.00 -36.83 18.71
N GLY A 509 7.04 -37.40 18.10
CA GLY A 509 7.41 -38.82 18.18
C GLY A 509 6.87 -39.66 17.02
N LYS A 510 5.95 -39.11 16.21
CA LYS A 510 5.35 -39.79 15.05
C LYS A 510 6.32 -39.85 13.87
N THR A 511 6.22 -40.92 13.11
CA THR A 511 6.96 -41.16 11.87
C THR A 511 6.16 -40.71 10.65
N VAL A 512 6.82 -39.99 9.73
CA VAL A 512 6.19 -39.45 8.53
C VAL A 512 6.99 -39.86 7.30
N GLU A 513 6.38 -40.64 6.43
CA GLU A 513 6.89 -40.98 5.10
C GLU A 513 6.68 -39.78 4.16
N ILE A 514 7.77 -39.23 3.63
CA ILE A 514 7.70 -38.07 2.75
C ILE A 514 7.35 -38.55 1.34
N ASN A 515 6.18 -38.22 0.83
CA ASN A 515 5.82 -38.49 -0.57
C ASN A 515 5.83 -37.22 -1.45
N ASN A 516 5.94 -36.04 -0.83
CA ASN A 516 6.07 -34.78 -1.54
C ASN A 516 6.89 -33.76 -0.74
N THR A 517 8.06 -33.36 -1.22
CA THR A 517 8.94 -32.43 -0.49
C THR A 517 8.48 -30.97 -0.59
N ASP A 518 7.48 -30.68 -1.43
CA ASP A 518 6.77 -29.39 -1.55
C ASP A 518 5.59 -29.26 -0.55
N ALA A 519 5.40 -30.28 0.28
CA ALA A 519 4.48 -30.26 1.42
C ALA A 519 5.28 -30.13 2.73
N GLU A 520 6.22 -29.21 2.75
CA GLU A 520 7.21 -28.98 3.82
C GLU A 520 6.64 -28.14 4.97
N GLY A 521 5.78 -27.16 4.67
CA GLY A 521 5.26 -26.23 5.67
C GLY A 521 4.55 -26.91 6.84
N ARG A 522 3.80 -27.98 6.55
CA ARG A 522 3.09 -28.75 7.58
C ARG A 522 4.04 -29.61 8.44
N LEU A 523 5.21 -30.02 7.90
CA LEU A 523 6.23 -30.75 8.67
C LEU A 523 6.88 -29.83 9.70
N VAL A 524 7.21 -28.60 9.30
CA VAL A 524 7.84 -27.64 10.21
C VAL A 524 6.84 -27.15 11.27
N LEU A 525 5.57 -26.97 10.89
CA LEU A 525 4.51 -26.60 11.82
C LEU A 525 4.16 -27.73 12.79
N ALA A 526 4.12 -28.99 12.33
CA ALA A 526 3.90 -30.17 13.17
C ALA A 526 4.88 -30.21 14.36
N ASP A 527 6.16 -29.94 14.09
CA ASP A 527 7.18 -29.80 15.13
C ASP A 527 6.87 -28.63 16.08
N GLY A 528 6.51 -27.46 15.52
CA GLY A 528 6.21 -26.25 16.30
C GLY A 528 4.97 -26.38 17.20
N VAL A 529 3.87 -26.96 16.70
CA VAL A 529 2.65 -27.18 17.50
C VAL A 529 2.84 -28.28 18.54
N ALA A 530 3.61 -29.32 18.22
CA ALA A 530 3.95 -30.35 19.19
C ALA A 530 4.81 -29.78 20.33
N TYR A 531 5.77 -28.91 20.02
CA TYR A 531 6.55 -28.18 21.03
C TYR A 531 5.70 -27.24 21.87
N ALA A 532 4.79 -26.48 21.24
CA ALA A 532 3.85 -25.62 21.95
C ALA A 532 2.94 -26.39 22.92
N CYS A 533 2.49 -27.58 22.51
CA CYS A 533 1.69 -28.46 23.35
C CYS A 533 2.50 -29.08 24.50
N LYS A 534 3.65 -29.70 24.21
CA LYS A 534 4.41 -30.49 25.18
C LYS A 534 5.25 -29.65 26.14
N ASP A 535 5.95 -28.64 25.63
CA ASP A 535 6.97 -27.91 26.39
C ASP A 535 6.43 -26.60 26.96
N LEU A 536 5.55 -25.94 26.21
CA LEU A 536 4.93 -24.68 26.65
C LEU A 536 3.62 -24.90 27.38
N CYS A 537 3.07 -26.13 27.36
CA CYS A 537 1.78 -26.47 27.97
C CYS A 537 0.67 -25.48 27.58
N ALA A 538 0.66 -25.05 26.31
CA ALA A 538 -0.30 -24.05 25.83
C ALA A 538 -1.74 -24.59 25.90
N ASP A 539 -2.68 -23.79 26.38
CA ASP A 539 -4.13 -24.11 26.37
C ASP A 539 -4.76 -23.83 25.00
N ILE A 540 -4.21 -22.83 24.30
CA ILE A 540 -4.64 -22.41 22.97
C ILE A 540 -3.42 -22.39 22.05
N ILE A 541 -3.49 -23.13 20.95
CA ILE A 541 -2.47 -23.15 19.90
C ILE A 541 -3.09 -22.62 18.62
N LEU A 542 -2.62 -21.47 18.16
CA LEU A 542 -2.94 -20.96 16.83
C LEU A 542 -1.72 -21.08 15.93
N ASP A 543 -1.84 -21.79 14.82
CA ASP A 543 -0.80 -21.81 13.80
C ASP A 543 -1.23 -21.07 12.52
N MET A 544 -0.28 -20.34 11.92
CA MET A 544 -0.52 -19.50 10.76
C MET A 544 0.52 -19.78 9.69
N ALA A 545 0.06 -19.99 8.45
CA ALA A 545 0.93 -20.46 7.38
C ALA A 545 0.45 -20.05 6.00
N THR A 546 1.39 -19.76 5.10
CA THR A 546 1.15 -19.79 3.65
C THR A 546 1.24 -21.24 3.19
N LEU A 547 0.20 -22.04 3.43
CA LEU A 547 0.36 -23.50 3.44
C LEU A 547 0.02 -24.16 2.11
N THR A 548 -1.13 -23.83 1.51
CA THR A 548 -1.62 -24.55 0.34
C THR A 548 -2.06 -23.64 -0.78
N GLY A 549 -1.68 -23.97 -2.02
CA GLY A 549 -2.28 -23.33 -3.21
C GLY A 549 -3.80 -23.57 -3.29
N ALA A 550 -4.29 -24.67 -2.70
CA ALA A 550 -5.70 -25.00 -2.63
C ALA A 550 -6.53 -24.03 -1.77
N GLN A 551 -5.92 -23.33 -0.80
CA GLN A 551 -6.63 -22.31 -0.01
C GLN A 551 -7.22 -21.24 -0.92
N GLY A 552 -6.43 -20.78 -1.91
CA GLY A 552 -6.86 -19.78 -2.88
C GLY A 552 -7.99 -20.27 -3.81
N ILE A 553 -8.13 -21.58 -3.99
CA ILE A 553 -9.25 -22.18 -4.73
C ILE A 553 -10.48 -22.25 -3.83
N ALA A 554 -10.32 -22.69 -2.58
CA ALA A 554 -11.42 -22.91 -1.64
C ALA A 554 -12.05 -21.61 -1.12
N THR A 555 -11.23 -20.61 -0.78
CA THR A 555 -11.66 -19.37 -0.09
C THR A 555 -11.28 -18.09 -0.83
N GLY A 556 -10.54 -18.19 -1.94
CA GLY A 556 -10.19 -17.06 -2.78
C GLY A 556 -8.98 -16.26 -2.27
N LYS A 557 -8.77 -15.09 -2.86
CA LYS A 557 -7.57 -14.25 -2.64
C LYS A 557 -7.61 -13.38 -1.39
N TYR A 558 -8.81 -13.11 -0.85
CA TYR A 558 -8.99 -12.12 0.21
C TYR A 558 -9.35 -12.74 1.56
N HIS A 559 -9.83 -13.99 1.56
CA HIS A 559 -10.19 -14.72 2.77
C HIS A 559 -9.11 -15.75 3.06
N ALA A 560 -8.55 -15.71 4.26
CA ALA A 560 -7.81 -16.86 4.76
C ALA A 560 -8.78 -18.01 5.05
N ALA A 561 -8.25 -19.22 4.98
CA ALA A 561 -8.98 -20.40 5.39
C ALA A 561 -8.69 -20.70 6.86
N VAL A 562 -9.74 -20.86 7.68
CA VAL A 562 -9.62 -21.33 9.06
C VAL A 562 -10.07 -22.77 9.19
N LEU A 563 -9.34 -23.55 9.98
CA LEU A 563 -9.69 -24.91 10.36
C LEU A 563 -9.42 -25.05 11.86
N THR A 564 -10.38 -25.54 12.63
CA THR A 564 -10.28 -25.56 14.10
C THR A 564 -11.05 -26.76 14.68
N ASN A 565 -10.58 -27.26 15.82
CA ASN A 565 -11.29 -28.29 16.60
C ASN A 565 -12.46 -27.72 17.43
N ASN A 566 -12.66 -26.40 17.40
CA ASN A 566 -13.63 -25.70 18.23
C ASN A 566 -14.49 -24.71 17.42
N GLU A 567 -15.81 -24.94 17.42
CA GLU A 567 -16.79 -24.17 16.65
C GLU A 567 -16.93 -22.70 17.12
N GLU A 568 -16.76 -22.44 18.42
CA GLU A 568 -16.78 -21.06 18.94
C GLU A 568 -15.61 -20.25 18.39
N TRP A 569 -14.42 -20.86 18.36
CA TRP A 569 -13.23 -20.24 17.78
C TRP A 569 -13.32 -20.07 16.26
N GLU A 570 -14.02 -20.96 15.57
CA GLU A 570 -14.32 -20.80 14.14
C GLU A 570 -15.12 -19.52 13.89
N ARG A 571 -16.24 -19.36 14.60
CA ARG A 571 -17.09 -18.18 14.52
C ARG A 571 -16.34 -16.91 14.95
N ALA A 572 -15.51 -17.02 15.98
CA ALA A 572 -14.67 -15.93 16.46
C ALA A 572 -13.70 -15.45 15.37
N CYS A 573 -12.99 -16.36 14.70
CA CYS A 573 -12.07 -16.01 13.60
C CYS A 573 -12.78 -15.27 12.46
N VAL A 574 -13.96 -15.75 12.03
CA VAL A 574 -14.74 -15.09 10.98
C VAL A 574 -15.18 -13.68 11.42
N LYS A 575 -15.67 -13.52 12.65
CA LYS A 575 -16.08 -12.23 13.20
C LYS A 575 -14.89 -11.27 13.37
N ALA A 576 -13.77 -11.73 13.93
CA ALA A 576 -12.53 -10.96 14.04
C ALA A 576 -12.04 -10.47 12.67
N GLY A 577 -12.04 -11.34 11.67
CA GLY A 577 -11.64 -11.00 10.31
C GLY A 577 -12.52 -9.93 9.67
N ARG A 578 -13.84 -9.99 9.89
CA ARG A 578 -14.76 -8.93 9.46
C ARG A 578 -14.53 -7.61 10.22
N ASN A 579 -14.21 -7.67 11.51
CA ASN A 579 -13.97 -6.48 12.34
C ASN A 579 -12.66 -5.75 12.01
N CYS A 580 -11.62 -6.47 11.56
CA CYS A 580 -10.30 -5.90 11.28
C CYS A 580 -9.96 -5.76 9.79
N GLY A 581 -10.70 -6.43 8.90
CA GLY A 581 -10.47 -6.41 7.46
C GLY A 581 -9.55 -7.52 6.93
N ASP A 582 -8.89 -8.28 7.80
CA ASP A 582 -8.20 -9.54 7.45
C ASP A 582 -9.22 -10.68 7.44
N LEU A 583 -9.97 -10.80 6.33
CA LEU A 583 -11.14 -11.68 6.22
C LEU A 583 -10.77 -13.16 6.35
N VAL A 584 -11.66 -13.95 6.93
CA VAL A 584 -11.48 -15.39 7.18
C VAL A 584 -12.76 -16.14 6.78
N HIS A 585 -12.62 -17.35 6.24
CA HIS A 585 -13.73 -18.26 5.97
C HIS A 585 -13.39 -19.70 6.41
N PRO A 586 -14.33 -20.44 7.02
CA PRO A 586 -14.06 -21.79 7.52
C PRO A 586 -13.89 -22.83 6.40
N LEU A 587 -13.05 -23.81 6.69
CA LEU A 587 -12.93 -25.09 6.00
C LEU A 587 -13.67 -26.18 6.77
N VAL A 588 -13.93 -27.30 6.12
CA VAL A 588 -14.54 -28.47 6.76
C VAL A 588 -13.57 -29.12 7.74
N TYR A 589 -13.87 -29.11 9.04
CA TYR A 589 -13.18 -29.92 10.05
C TYR A 589 -13.84 -31.28 10.20
N CYS A 590 -13.21 -32.32 9.64
CA CYS A 590 -13.72 -33.69 9.69
C CYS A 590 -12.55 -34.70 9.67
N PRO A 591 -11.79 -34.83 10.78
CA PRO A 591 -10.63 -35.72 10.86
C PRO A 591 -10.95 -37.16 10.44
N GLU A 592 -12.13 -37.66 10.80
CA GLU A 592 -12.58 -39.03 10.56
C GLU A 592 -12.80 -39.36 9.07
N LEU A 593 -13.05 -38.35 8.21
CA LEU A 593 -13.21 -38.54 6.76
C LEU A 593 -11.96 -38.16 5.97
N HIS A 594 -11.18 -37.20 6.46
CA HIS A 594 -10.08 -36.61 5.69
C HIS A 594 -8.71 -37.18 6.09
N PHE A 595 -8.52 -37.68 7.32
CA PHE A 595 -7.18 -38.08 7.77
C PHE A 595 -6.69 -39.39 7.11
N SER A 596 -7.60 -40.24 6.62
CA SER A 596 -7.25 -41.44 5.86
C SER A 596 -6.43 -41.15 4.59
N GLU A 597 -6.50 -39.91 4.07
CA GLU A 597 -5.68 -39.45 2.94
C GLU A 597 -4.16 -39.54 3.20
N PHE A 598 -3.74 -39.62 4.46
CA PHE A 598 -2.34 -39.71 4.85
C PHE A 598 -1.88 -41.14 5.18
N THR A 599 -2.64 -42.17 4.79
CA THR A 599 -2.26 -43.56 5.09
C THR A 599 -0.89 -43.91 4.52
N SER A 600 -0.01 -44.44 5.38
CA SER A 600 1.29 -45.03 5.01
C SER A 600 1.29 -46.53 5.32
N ALA A 601 2.06 -47.30 4.55
CA ALA A 601 2.28 -48.72 4.82
C ALA A 601 3.49 -48.97 5.75
N VAL A 602 4.34 -47.95 5.97
CA VAL A 602 5.66 -48.09 6.60
C VAL A 602 5.96 -47.05 7.68
N ALA A 603 5.11 -46.03 7.82
CA ALA A 603 5.19 -44.98 8.83
C ALA A 603 3.79 -44.73 9.42
N ASP A 604 3.69 -43.87 10.45
CA ASP A 604 2.40 -43.51 11.03
C ASP A 604 1.52 -42.75 10.03
N MET A 605 2.13 -41.98 9.11
CA MET A 605 1.44 -41.24 8.06
C MET A 605 2.36 -40.81 6.91
N LYS A 606 1.78 -40.34 5.81
CA LYS A 606 2.43 -39.58 4.73
C LYS A 606 2.27 -38.08 4.93
N ASN A 607 3.11 -37.27 4.28
CA ASN A 607 2.99 -35.81 4.39
C ASN A 607 2.07 -35.16 3.34
N SER A 608 1.78 -35.81 2.22
CA SER A 608 0.82 -35.33 1.21
C SER A 608 -0.30 -36.32 0.99
N VAL A 609 -1.49 -35.78 0.75
CA VAL A 609 -2.73 -36.51 0.48
C VAL A 609 -2.60 -37.44 -0.73
N ALA A 610 -3.33 -38.55 -0.70
CA ALA A 610 -3.45 -39.49 -1.82
C ALA A 610 -4.34 -38.90 -2.93
N ASP A 611 -5.48 -38.33 -2.58
CA ASP A 611 -6.38 -37.63 -3.48
C ASP A 611 -6.32 -36.11 -3.28
N ARG A 612 -5.96 -35.37 -4.34
CA ARG A 612 -5.86 -33.91 -4.31
C ARG A 612 -7.21 -33.21 -4.49
N ASP A 613 -8.25 -33.93 -4.87
CA ASP A 613 -9.61 -33.40 -5.04
C ASP A 613 -10.43 -33.52 -3.73
N ASN A 614 -9.90 -34.17 -2.70
CA ASN A 614 -10.56 -34.36 -1.41
C ASN A 614 -10.07 -33.33 -0.36
N SER A 615 -10.56 -32.09 -0.46
CA SER A 615 -10.35 -31.02 0.54
C SER A 615 -8.88 -30.81 0.99
N PRO A 616 -7.91 -30.64 0.06
CA PRO A 616 -6.48 -30.65 0.36
C PRO A 616 -6.03 -29.60 1.39
N SER A 617 -6.70 -28.44 1.50
CA SER A 617 -6.42 -27.44 2.53
C SER A 617 -6.85 -27.89 3.92
N SER A 618 -8.01 -28.56 4.04
CA SER A 618 -8.45 -29.15 5.31
C SER A 618 -7.48 -30.25 5.75
N CYS A 619 -7.15 -31.16 4.82
CA CYS A 619 -6.18 -32.23 5.09
C CYS A 619 -4.81 -31.68 5.54
N ALA A 620 -4.34 -30.58 4.94
CA ALA A 620 -3.07 -29.96 5.33
C ALA A 620 -3.06 -29.47 6.79
N GLY A 621 -4.15 -28.84 7.23
CA GLY A 621 -4.32 -28.47 8.64
C GLY A 621 -4.45 -29.71 9.53
N LEU A 622 -5.24 -30.71 9.14
CA LEU A 622 -5.42 -31.94 9.92
C LEU A 622 -4.11 -32.73 10.11
N PHE A 623 -3.20 -32.68 9.13
CA PHE A 623 -1.85 -33.21 9.31
C PHE A 623 -1.17 -32.57 10.53
N ILE A 624 -1.21 -31.23 10.63
CA ILE A 624 -0.63 -30.47 11.75
C ILE A 624 -1.30 -30.86 13.08
N ALA A 625 -2.64 -30.85 13.14
CA ALA A 625 -3.39 -31.26 14.33
C ALA A 625 -3.11 -32.70 14.77
N SER A 626 -2.82 -33.61 13.84
CA SER A 626 -2.51 -34.98 14.21
C SER A 626 -1.26 -35.07 15.12
N HIS A 627 -0.36 -34.08 15.10
CA HIS A 627 0.85 -34.06 15.92
C HIS A 627 0.64 -33.53 17.35
N ILE A 628 -0.50 -32.92 17.64
CA ILE A 628 -0.99 -32.63 19.00
C ILE A 628 -2.01 -33.67 19.49
N GLY A 629 -2.70 -34.35 18.56
CA GLY A 629 -3.75 -35.32 18.85
C GLY A 629 -5.14 -34.72 18.65
N PHE A 630 -6.04 -35.43 17.96
CA PHE A 630 -7.40 -34.95 17.69
C PHE A 630 -8.31 -34.96 18.94
N ASP A 631 -7.91 -35.70 19.96
CA ASP A 631 -8.52 -35.80 21.29
C ASP A 631 -7.92 -34.83 22.32
N TRP A 632 -6.96 -33.99 21.89
CA TRP A 632 -6.35 -32.99 22.76
C TRP A 632 -7.41 -31.98 23.27
N PRO A 633 -7.50 -31.74 24.59
CA PRO A 633 -8.61 -30.96 25.18
C PRO A 633 -8.48 -29.45 24.99
N GLY A 634 -7.32 -28.96 24.54
CA GLY A 634 -7.09 -27.55 24.26
C GLY A 634 -7.75 -27.07 22.97
N VAL A 635 -7.61 -25.78 22.69
CA VAL A 635 -8.13 -25.17 21.47
C VAL A 635 -7.03 -25.07 20.43
N TRP A 636 -7.28 -25.65 19.25
CA TRP A 636 -6.36 -25.55 18.11
C TRP A 636 -7.02 -24.82 16.94
N VAL A 637 -6.33 -23.81 16.42
CA VAL A 637 -6.78 -23.00 15.28
C VAL A 637 -5.68 -22.92 14.23
N HIS A 638 -5.93 -23.51 13.05
CA HIS A 638 -5.08 -23.38 11.87
C HIS A 638 -5.60 -22.28 10.94
N ILE A 639 -4.72 -21.40 10.48
CA ILE A 639 -5.05 -20.33 9.52
C ILE A 639 -4.13 -20.41 8.30
N ASP A 640 -4.68 -20.85 7.17
CA ASP A 640 -3.98 -20.84 5.87
C ASP A 640 -4.20 -19.48 5.17
N ILE A 641 -3.09 -18.76 4.98
CA ILE A 641 -3.03 -17.41 4.45
C ILE A 641 -2.30 -17.33 3.08
N ALA A 642 -2.15 -18.46 2.38
CA ALA A 642 -1.36 -18.56 1.14
C ALA A 642 -1.68 -17.47 0.10
N ALA A 643 -2.95 -17.25 -0.21
CA ALA A 643 -3.40 -16.21 -1.14
C ALA A 643 -3.49 -14.81 -0.52
N PRO A 644 -4.09 -14.59 0.67
CA PRO A 644 -4.25 -13.24 1.23
C PRO A 644 -2.95 -12.58 1.70
N VAL A 645 -1.84 -13.31 1.84
CA VAL A 645 -0.53 -12.74 2.19
C VAL A 645 -0.02 -11.71 1.17
N HIS A 646 -0.54 -11.71 -0.07
CA HIS A 646 -0.12 -10.77 -1.11
C HIS A 646 -1.27 -10.25 -1.97
N ALA A 647 -1.07 -9.06 -2.55
CA ALA A 647 -1.97 -8.45 -3.52
C ALA A 647 -1.16 -7.91 -4.69
N GLY A 648 -1.29 -8.58 -5.85
CA GLY A 648 -0.37 -8.41 -6.98
C GLY A 648 1.06 -8.74 -6.54
N GLU A 649 1.98 -7.83 -6.79
CA GLU A 649 3.42 -8.01 -6.52
C GLU A 649 3.87 -7.65 -5.10
N ARG A 650 2.96 -7.22 -4.22
CA ARG A 650 3.30 -6.74 -2.88
C ARG A 650 2.64 -7.58 -1.79
N ALA A 651 3.37 -7.79 -0.70
CA ALA A 651 2.84 -8.33 0.54
C ALA A 651 1.79 -7.41 1.15
N THR A 652 0.76 -8.00 1.76
CA THR A 652 -0.33 -7.27 2.42
C THR A 652 -0.05 -7.06 3.91
N GLY A 653 0.83 -7.84 4.53
CA GLY A 653 0.97 -7.90 6.00
C GLY A 653 -0.26 -8.51 6.68
N TYR A 654 -1.01 -9.37 5.96
CA TYR A 654 -2.18 -10.09 6.49
C TYR A 654 -1.82 -10.88 7.75
N GLY A 655 -2.76 -11.00 8.68
CA GLY A 655 -2.66 -11.83 9.88
C GLY A 655 -2.37 -11.02 11.14
N VAL A 656 -1.64 -9.89 11.01
CA VAL A 656 -1.36 -9.00 12.15
C VAL A 656 -2.63 -8.42 12.74
N ALA A 657 -3.51 -7.86 11.90
CA ALA A 657 -4.76 -7.25 12.37
C ALA A 657 -5.74 -8.33 12.87
N LEU A 658 -5.71 -9.51 12.26
CA LEU A 658 -6.53 -10.66 12.68
C LEU A 658 -6.18 -11.11 14.10
N LEU A 659 -4.89 -11.30 14.41
CA LEU A 659 -4.46 -11.72 15.74
C LEU A 659 -4.72 -10.67 16.81
N LEU A 660 -4.47 -9.39 16.51
CA LEU A 660 -4.81 -8.28 17.40
C LEU A 660 -6.31 -8.21 17.71
N SER A 661 -7.16 -8.46 16.70
CA SER A 661 -8.61 -8.49 16.86
C SER A 661 -9.05 -9.73 17.65
N LEU A 662 -8.61 -10.92 17.25
CA LEU A 662 -9.02 -12.19 17.85
C LEU A 662 -8.67 -12.27 19.34
N PHE A 663 -7.45 -11.87 19.71
CA PHE A 663 -6.97 -11.90 21.09
C PHE A 663 -7.09 -10.55 21.81
N GLY A 664 -7.77 -9.57 21.21
CA GLY A 664 -7.88 -8.21 21.74
C GLY A 664 -8.47 -8.13 23.14
N ARG A 665 -9.28 -9.11 23.56
CA ARG A 665 -9.85 -9.20 24.92
C ARG A 665 -8.80 -9.30 26.03
N ALA A 666 -7.70 -9.99 25.76
CA ALA A 666 -6.61 -10.14 26.72
C ALA A 666 -5.69 -8.90 26.77
N SER A 667 -6.02 -7.84 26.01
CA SER A 667 -5.33 -6.55 26.02
C SER A 667 -5.91 -5.61 27.10
N GLU A 668 -5.11 -4.64 27.54
CA GLU A 668 -5.59 -3.48 28.30
C GLU A 668 -6.28 -2.43 27.41
N ASP A 669 -6.08 -2.51 26.10
CA ASP A 669 -6.54 -1.50 25.15
C ASP A 669 -8.07 -1.58 24.87
N PRO A 670 -8.83 -0.48 25.07
CA PRO A 670 -10.29 -0.46 24.85
C PRO A 670 -10.72 -0.71 23.39
N LEU A 671 -9.93 -0.27 22.40
CA LEU A 671 -10.22 -0.47 20.99
C LEU A 671 -10.09 -1.94 20.62
N LEU A 672 -9.03 -2.62 21.09
CA LEU A 672 -8.83 -4.06 20.86
C LEU A 672 -9.92 -4.90 21.55
N ASN A 673 -10.32 -4.52 22.75
CA ASN A 673 -11.45 -5.13 23.45
C ASN A 673 -12.76 -4.98 22.66
N MET A 674 -13.01 -3.83 22.03
CA MET A 674 -14.20 -3.58 21.22
C MET A 674 -14.24 -4.42 19.92
N VAL A 675 -13.11 -4.60 19.24
CA VAL A 675 -13.07 -5.38 17.98
C VAL A 675 -13.00 -6.89 18.22
N SER A 676 -12.69 -7.32 19.44
CA SER A 676 -12.56 -8.73 19.78
C SER A 676 -13.89 -9.48 19.74
N PRO A 677 -13.94 -10.68 19.12
CA PRO A 677 -15.19 -11.42 18.97
C PRO A 677 -15.58 -12.24 20.21
N LEU A 678 -14.63 -12.58 21.08
CA LEU A 678 -14.81 -13.47 22.23
C LEU A 678 -15.27 -12.68 23.46
N GLY A 679 -16.27 -13.19 24.20
CA GLY A 679 -16.71 -12.60 25.48
C GLY A 679 -17.80 -11.53 25.42
N CYS A 680 -18.49 -11.37 24.29
CA CYS A 680 -19.74 -10.61 24.26
C CYS A 680 -20.82 -11.40 25.02
N ASN A 681 -20.97 -11.16 26.34
CA ASN A 681 -22.18 -11.57 27.06
C ASN A 681 -23.35 -10.74 26.52
N GLY A 682 -23.95 -11.29 25.48
CA GLY A 682 -24.97 -10.65 24.70
C GLY A 682 -24.92 -11.26 23.32
N ASP A 683 -25.91 -12.09 23.02
CA ASP A 683 -26.73 -11.81 21.85
C ASP A 683 -27.18 -10.33 21.93
N SER A 684 -26.24 -9.38 21.72
CA SER A 684 -26.62 -8.29 20.85
C SER A 684 -26.81 -9.02 19.54
N PRO A 685 -28.03 -9.16 19.01
CA PRO A 685 -28.09 -9.29 17.57
C PRO A 685 -27.19 -8.16 17.10
N LEU A 686 -26.17 -8.46 16.30
CA LEU A 686 -25.98 -7.56 15.19
C LEU A 686 -27.35 -7.64 14.53
N GLU A 687 -28.27 -6.78 14.99
CA GLU A 687 -29.42 -6.39 14.22
C GLU A 687 -28.80 -6.22 12.86
N ASP A 688 -29.43 -6.82 11.87
CA ASP A 688 -29.41 -6.26 10.55
C ASP A 688 -29.69 -4.76 10.76
N MET A 689 -28.64 -3.98 11.04
CA MET A 689 -28.59 -2.58 10.80
C MET A 689 -28.71 -2.60 9.30
N GLU A 690 -29.97 -2.56 8.83
CA GLU A 690 -30.32 -2.07 7.53
C GLU A 690 -29.55 -0.78 7.40
N ARG A 691 -28.34 -0.90 6.86
CA ARG A 691 -27.46 0.24 6.66
C ARG A 691 -28.23 1.11 5.72
N ASP A 692 -28.61 2.28 6.21
CA ASP A 692 -29.33 3.26 5.43
C ASP A 692 -28.49 3.51 4.16
N SER A 693 -28.94 2.92 3.05
CA SER A 693 -28.18 2.81 1.79
C SER A 693 -27.85 4.17 1.15
N LYS A 694 -28.25 5.25 1.84
CA LYS A 694 -28.04 6.66 1.52
C LYS A 694 -26.75 7.24 2.13
N ARG A 695 -26.11 6.62 3.14
CA ARG A 695 -24.88 7.17 3.76
C ARG A 695 -23.64 6.79 2.93
N ARG A 696 -22.92 7.80 2.43
CA ARG A 696 -21.66 7.63 1.68
C ARG A 696 -20.47 7.79 2.62
N ARG A 697 -19.53 6.85 2.56
CA ARG A 697 -18.26 6.92 3.32
C ARG A 697 -17.19 7.55 2.46
N LEU A 698 -16.48 8.53 3.02
CA LEU A 698 -15.57 9.41 2.31
C LEU A 698 -14.16 9.30 2.88
N VAL A 699 -13.17 9.41 1.99
CA VAL A 699 -11.73 9.31 2.28
C VAL A 699 -10.96 10.34 1.47
#